data_AF-A0A7X7TYZ7-F1
#
_entry.id   AF-A0A7X7TYZ7-F1
#
_cell.length_a   1.000
_cell.length_b   1.000
_cell.length_c   1.000
_cell.angle_alpha   90.00
_cell.angle_beta   90.00
_cell.angle_gamma   90.00
#
_symmetry.space_group_name_H-M   'P 1'
#
loop_
_entity.id
_entity.type
_entity.pdbx_description
1 polymer ?
#
loop_
_entity_poly.entity_id
_entity_poly.type
_entity_poly.pdbx_seq_one_letter_code
_entity_poly.pdbx_strand_id
1 'polypeptide(L)'
;MNRNQRCRVLLGWSVAVFLAATCRTVCAEAPIISPSNYWKNGLAYPYDPFCNSRFVDGKPKWVKFTILLEPYDPNVVYFQDSSKYVFHYTFANEWLDPFRGMTNAQYNAVTLFEKGQKAILGAVVLPPVVIWPTEPKVREYGIQFIRQDPFTKEQIRDLFNRVKARIAAPDDVQVFYFPTYEQQASATANRDWFEAQGIRLGSTARWAQGDTCYSQGWAFGKVTYVPGNEIASAYHSGRLKPTDILLTDGVPAEVPFVAGIISLAPSTPNSHVAILARTYMVPFVHLALAADAARIQTLVGRRIVFSAYEDDFGADVWIADTEGLMDDAAAERILALKAPAPLAIKPTASLGTLGVPTEGLQAADMQFVGGKAANFSLLRAAVPGNSPYAIALTFDLWKAFLDQPLAPVPALSLMPGEHLLLWADGQTEQGLTHTSFKLNKEGETIGLYDVDGATLLDSIEYGPQTRDVSYARSVDGGGSWQPCPFPTPGGPNSNVPGQTAGGLVINEFMVDNKTTVEDPVEPGDYPDWIELYNASEEAIALNGLHLTDDPNDPTRWQIPSEIFAPTLREEIARRLSKYTTYPPADMQMLSRDLASIRSLFTDAGVTRFDDDLREGVIDVLTDPSYGFDPNVPLRFRSSTNVEDSVDFIGAGLYDSFSGCLADALDADDAGPCGCDPNRDSEKDVFHAIRQVFASFYNDNAYLERLRHGLDESDVGMAVVVHHSFPDEIELANGVATVQRSGPQANTYIAMVTQQGAVSVTNPEDGSIPEEVSVTVLPSGSIAWPEFKQASSLVRLGETVMTGTLRGKSIQGASDYMDLATLLLCISGEFERITGKQEYILDLEYKKVASGGRVLPQGGLVVKQVRQVPSSDRMQATYLVNQPTQFEVYAGEVELMDTVDVFADHRLKSRWTIQTRSTVLDANALGESLYTEIQCEYLDGDTVRTISGQISALPEARHSAYGDDTVDTWELHGLANPRAYHLRTTDIPMTVPPTQRPILGPADLGCSGYRVPYRFLTLNVDFANPVMSWNPLGMRYASNNRVYLWACPPASNEDLPQERSLTYHGVTIQSHFYYPPLPKGLTEWELGGGNTAPLKRWDHTVIEGLTSEPIVLKGYYSQTFRPEHHNIVEHFLFEPRLEPGISPEILGQLQSKRIRFIHMILDKDNTGANESRIVAYDFSEVPTDLNAGFTGD
;
A
#
# COMPACT_ATOMS: atom_id res chain seq x y z
N MET A 1 -65.24 -59.00 -10.19
CA MET A 1 -64.95 -59.59 -8.87
C MET A 1 -64.33 -60.97 -9.06
N ASN A 2 -63.38 -61.33 -8.20
CA ASN A 2 -62.96 -62.68 -7.81
C ASN A 2 -61.81 -63.42 -8.55
N ARG A 3 -60.69 -63.47 -7.81
CA ARG A 3 -60.10 -64.64 -7.14
C ARG A 3 -59.78 -65.91 -7.97
N ASN A 4 -58.47 -66.21 -7.91
CA ASN A 4 -57.84 -67.50 -7.58
C ASN A 4 -57.90 -68.68 -8.58
N GLN A 5 -56.72 -68.99 -9.13
CA GLN A 5 -56.03 -70.30 -9.06
C GLN A 5 -54.59 -70.07 -9.59
N ARG A 6 -53.52 -70.10 -8.77
CA ARG A 6 -52.70 -71.28 -8.34
C ARG A 6 -52.25 -72.17 -9.50
N CYS A 7 -51.05 -72.75 -9.61
CA CYS A 7 -49.79 -72.77 -8.87
C CYS A 7 -48.84 -73.69 -9.68
N ARG A 8 -47.52 -73.42 -9.64
CA ARG A 8 -46.41 -74.38 -9.91
C ARG A 8 -46.38 -75.12 -11.26
N VAL A 9 -45.65 -74.59 -12.25
CA VAL A 9 -44.60 -75.29 -13.03
C VAL A 9 -43.79 -74.20 -13.73
N LEU A 10 -42.46 -74.19 -13.57
CA LEU A 10 -41.42 -73.70 -14.52
C LEU A 10 -40.16 -73.36 -13.71
N LEU A 11 -39.58 -74.40 -13.12
CA LEU A 11 -38.29 -74.38 -12.42
C LEU A 11 -37.33 -75.21 -13.28
N GLY A 12 -36.35 -74.59 -13.95
CA GLY A 12 -35.34 -75.38 -14.67
C GLY A 12 -34.41 -74.70 -15.68
N TRP A 13 -34.54 -73.39 -15.97
CA TRP A 13 -33.65 -72.71 -16.95
C TRP A 13 -33.16 -71.33 -16.49
N SER A 14 -33.08 -71.09 -15.17
CA SER A 14 -32.72 -69.78 -14.60
C SER A 14 -31.48 -69.79 -13.69
N VAL A 15 -30.77 -70.91 -13.55
CA VAL A 15 -29.66 -71.03 -12.58
C VAL A 15 -28.26 -71.02 -13.25
N ALA A 16 -28.14 -71.28 -14.56
CA ALA A 16 -26.83 -71.27 -15.24
C ALA A 16 -26.40 -69.89 -15.77
N VAL A 17 -27.33 -68.96 -16.03
CA VAL A 17 -27.00 -67.62 -16.57
C VAL A 17 -26.78 -66.60 -15.44
N PHE A 18 -27.38 -66.80 -14.26
CA PHE A 18 -27.21 -65.88 -13.12
C PHE A 18 -25.90 -66.07 -12.36
N LEU A 19 -25.20 -67.21 -12.49
CA LEU A 19 -23.87 -67.43 -11.89
C LEU A 19 -22.71 -66.97 -12.79
N ALA A 20 -22.95 -66.69 -14.07
CA ALA A 20 -21.96 -66.09 -14.97
C ALA A 20 -22.06 -64.55 -15.05
N ALA A 21 -23.16 -63.95 -14.58
CA ALA A 21 -23.38 -62.50 -14.59
C ALA A 21 -23.05 -61.81 -13.25
N THR A 22 -22.94 -62.54 -12.14
CA THR A 22 -22.55 -61.98 -10.82
C THR A 22 -21.06 -62.15 -10.50
N CYS A 23 -20.23 -62.50 -11.47
CA CYS A 23 -18.77 -62.64 -11.28
C CYS A 23 -17.95 -61.83 -12.31
N ARG A 24 -18.46 -60.67 -12.75
CA ARG A 24 -17.71 -59.70 -13.57
C ARG A 24 -17.77 -58.24 -13.07
N THR A 25 -18.27 -58.00 -11.87
CA THR A 25 -18.24 -56.67 -11.22
C THR A 25 -17.33 -56.62 -9.99
N VAL A 26 -16.42 -57.58 -9.85
CA VAL A 26 -15.31 -57.51 -8.89
C VAL A 26 -14.04 -57.74 -9.71
N CYS A 27 -13.16 -56.72 -9.73
CA CYS A 27 -11.93 -56.58 -10.52
C CYS A 27 -12.12 -56.08 -11.97
N ALA A 28 -12.74 -54.90 -12.16
CA ALA A 28 -12.22 -54.01 -13.20
C ALA A 28 -11.02 -53.29 -12.57
N GLU A 29 -9.80 -53.56 -13.04
CA GLU A 29 -8.63 -52.78 -12.63
C GLU A 29 -8.90 -51.30 -12.95
N ALA A 30 -8.55 -50.40 -12.02
CA ALA A 30 -8.69 -48.97 -12.24
C ALA A 30 -7.96 -48.61 -13.56
N PRO A 31 -8.59 -47.85 -14.47
CA PRO A 31 -7.96 -47.46 -15.72
C PRO A 31 -6.60 -46.81 -15.44
N ILE A 32 -5.56 -47.31 -16.12
CA ILE A 32 -4.18 -46.85 -15.95
C ILE A 32 -3.88 -45.87 -17.08
N ILE A 33 -3.44 -44.65 -16.72
CA ILE A 33 -2.93 -43.68 -17.69
C ILE A 33 -1.67 -44.24 -18.36
N SER A 34 -1.61 -44.13 -19.68
CA SER A 34 -0.46 -44.62 -20.46
C SER A 34 0.84 -43.91 -20.03
N PRO A 35 1.92 -44.66 -19.74
CA PRO A 35 3.22 -44.07 -19.41
C PRO A 35 3.70 -43.08 -20.48
N SER A 36 4.30 -41.98 -20.04
CA SER A 36 4.84 -40.94 -20.92
C SER A 36 6.13 -40.35 -20.35
N ASN A 37 6.98 -39.80 -21.21
CA ASN A 37 8.17 -39.06 -20.76
C ASN A 37 7.82 -37.73 -20.08
N TYR A 38 6.56 -37.30 -20.15
CA TYR A 38 6.10 -36.00 -19.65
C TYR A 38 5.33 -36.08 -18.33
N TRP A 39 5.22 -37.28 -17.74
CA TRP A 39 4.72 -37.44 -16.38
C TRP A 39 5.40 -38.62 -15.68
N LYS A 40 5.46 -38.57 -14.34
CA LYS A 40 5.97 -39.65 -13.51
C LYS A 40 5.32 -39.67 -12.12
N ASN A 41 5.56 -40.72 -11.35
CA ASN A 41 4.91 -40.95 -10.06
C ASN A 41 5.76 -40.65 -8.82
N GLY A 42 6.94 -40.09 -9.01
CA GLY A 42 7.80 -39.67 -7.91
C GLY A 42 8.78 -38.58 -8.33
N LEU A 43 9.16 -37.75 -7.37
CA LEU A 43 10.12 -36.65 -7.56
C LEU A 43 11.37 -36.85 -6.72
N ALA A 44 12.49 -36.32 -7.19
CA ALA A 44 13.72 -36.21 -6.43
C ALA A 44 13.91 -34.78 -5.90
N TYR A 45 14.23 -34.64 -4.61
CA TYR A 45 14.63 -33.37 -4.00
C TYR A 45 16.17 -33.26 -3.98
N PRO A 46 16.76 -32.06 -4.10
CA PRO A 46 16.14 -30.77 -4.44
C PRO A 46 15.97 -30.55 -5.96
N TYR A 47 16.46 -31.50 -6.76
CA TYR A 47 16.64 -31.35 -8.19
C TYR A 47 15.91 -32.42 -8.96
N ASP A 48 14.83 -32.01 -9.61
CA ASP A 48 14.09 -32.85 -10.52
C ASP A 48 14.05 -32.21 -11.92
N PRO A 49 14.37 -32.94 -13.00
CA PRO A 49 14.26 -32.42 -14.37
C PRO A 49 12.87 -31.89 -14.73
N PHE A 50 11.82 -32.34 -14.02
CA PHE A 50 10.44 -31.89 -14.23
C PHE A 50 10.17 -30.50 -13.63
N CYS A 51 11.12 -29.89 -12.92
CA CYS A 51 10.98 -28.52 -12.44
C CYS A 51 10.91 -27.51 -13.58
N ASN A 52 10.25 -26.38 -13.34
CA ASN A 52 10.22 -25.21 -14.23
C ASN A 52 11.61 -24.52 -14.35
N SER A 53 12.58 -25.18 -14.98
CA SER A 53 13.98 -24.74 -15.04
C SER A 53 14.26 -23.58 -15.99
N ARG A 54 13.33 -23.21 -16.88
CA ARG A 54 13.59 -22.23 -17.97
C ARG A 54 13.29 -20.75 -17.66
N PHE A 55 12.72 -20.41 -16.50
CA PHE A 55 12.06 -19.10 -16.37
C PHE A 55 12.56 -18.13 -15.30
N VAL A 56 13.41 -18.50 -14.33
CA VAL A 56 13.86 -17.48 -13.35
C VAL A 56 15.08 -17.89 -12.55
N ASP A 57 16.12 -17.07 -12.57
CA ASP A 57 17.15 -17.04 -11.53
C ASP A 57 16.55 -16.38 -10.27
N GLY A 58 16.83 -16.92 -9.08
CA GLY A 58 16.42 -16.31 -7.81
C GLY A 58 14.94 -16.41 -7.41
N LYS A 59 14.05 -17.10 -8.16
CA LYS A 59 12.65 -17.36 -7.74
C LYS A 59 12.36 -18.84 -7.42
N PRO A 60 11.33 -19.14 -6.59
CA PRO A 60 10.93 -20.51 -6.26
C PRO A 60 10.68 -21.36 -7.50
N LYS A 61 11.05 -22.64 -7.44
CA LYS A 61 10.77 -23.62 -8.49
C LYS A 61 9.53 -24.43 -8.15
N TRP A 62 8.93 -25.10 -9.11
CA TRP A 62 7.78 -25.96 -8.86
C TRP A 62 7.66 -27.11 -9.86
N VAL A 63 6.99 -28.17 -9.40
CA VAL A 63 6.50 -29.28 -10.20
C VAL A 63 5.02 -29.47 -9.92
N LYS A 64 4.19 -29.33 -10.96
CA LYS A 64 2.74 -29.54 -10.85
C LYS A 64 2.40 -31.02 -10.80
N PHE A 65 1.30 -31.35 -10.13
CA PHE A 65 0.76 -32.70 -10.11
C PHE A 65 -0.76 -32.72 -10.22
N THR A 66 -1.27 -33.85 -10.71
CA THR A 66 -2.69 -34.18 -10.76
C THR A 66 -2.91 -35.53 -10.06
N ILE A 67 -3.98 -35.64 -9.28
CA ILE A 67 -4.45 -36.91 -8.68
C ILE A 67 -5.83 -37.19 -9.27
N LEU A 68 -5.96 -38.27 -10.04
CA LEU A 68 -7.24 -38.66 -10.64
C LEU A 68 -8.13 -39.34 -9.58
N LEU A 69 -9.41 -38.98 -9.55
CA LEU A 69 -10.41 -39.60 -8.68
C LEU A 69 -11.11 -40.76 -9.41
N GLU A 70 -12.08 -41.40 -8.76
CA GLU A 70 -12.80 -42.55 -9.33
C GLU A 70 -13.29 -42.26 -10.77
N PRO A 71 -13.10 -43.21 -11.72
CA PRO A 71 -12.72 -44.62 -11.51
C PRO A 71 -11.21 -44.91 -11.43
N TYR A 72 -10.33 -43.90 -11.50
CA TYR A 72 -8.87 -44.07 -11.44
C TYR A 72 -8.38 -44.32 -10.02
N ASP A 73 -7.16 -44.85 -9.86
CA ASP A 73 -6.56 -45.04 -8.54
C ASP A 73 -6.11 -43.68 -7.94
N PRO A 74 -6.78 -43.18 -6.87
CA PRO A 74 -6.43 -41.90 -6.28
C PRO A 74 -5.08 -41.94 -5.55
N ASN A 75 -4.45 -43.12 -5.36
CA ASN A 75 -3.12 -43.25 -4.72
C ASN A 75 -1.96 -42.90 -5.66
N VAL A 76 -2.28 -42.62 -6.92
CA VAL A 76 -1.31 -42.27 -7.95
C VAL A 76 -1.23 -40.75 -8.09
N VAL A 77 -0.05 -40.20 -7.86
CA VAL A 77 0.25 -38.78 -8.10
C VAL A 77 0.95 -38.68 -9.45
N TYR A 78 0.36 -37.94 -10.39
CA TYR A 78 0.91 -37.71 -11.72
C TYR A 78 1.66 -36.38 -11.71
N PHE A 79 2.97 -36.40 -11.43
CA PHE A 79 3.82 -35.22 -11.55
C PHE A 79 4.11 -34.95 -13.02
N GLN A 80 3.72 -33.78 -13.51
CA GLN A 80 3.94 -33.40 -14.89
C GLN A 80 5.33 -32.78 -15.06
N ASP A 81 5.92 -32.97 -16.24
CA ASP A 81 7.14 -32.27 -16.64
C ASP A 81 6.86 -30.78 -16.79
N SER A 82 7.05 -30.03 -15.70
CA SER A 82 6.77 -28.60 -15.60
C SER A 82 7.82 -27.74 -16.29
N SER A 83 8.90 -28.34 -16.81
CA SER A 83 9.79 -27.67 -17.76
C SER A 83 9.15 -27.51 -19.15
N LYS A 84 8.16 -28.36 -19.46
CA LYS A 84 7.48 -28.41 -20.75
C LYS A 84 5.99 -28.06 -20.67
N TYR A 85 5.28 -28.56 -19.65
CA TYR A 85 3.86 -28.33 -19.42
C TYR A 85 3.67 -27.56 -18.13
N VAL A 86 3.36 -26.28 -18.22
CA VAL A 86 3.34 -25.43 -17.01
C VAL A 86 1.95 -25.23 -16.45
N PHE A 87 0.90 -25.56 -17.20
CA PHE A 87 -0.47 -25.54 -16.70
C PHE A 87 -1.00 -26.97 -16.58
N HIS A 88 -1.86 -27.23 -15.59
CA HIS A 88 -2.48 -28.54 -15.41
C HIS A 88 -3.35 -28.91 -16.60
N TYR A 89 -4.11 -27.95 -17.15
CA TYR A 89 -4.99 -28.18 -18.30
C TYR A 89 -4.25 -28.71 -19.53
N THR A 90 -3.16 -28.06 -19.95
CA THR A 90 -2.47 -28.45 -21.19
C THR A 90 -1.87 -29.85 -21.07
N PHE A 91 -1.27 -30.14 -19.92
CA PHE A 91 -0.81 -31.49 -19.58
C PHE A 91 -1.96 -32.50 -19.57
N ALA A 92 -3.05 -32.18 -18.86
CA ALA A 92 -4.17 -33.07 -18.68
C ALA A 92 -4.89 -33.39 -19.99
N ASN A 93 -5.14 -32.37 -20.83
CA ASN A 93 -5.81 -32.54 -22.11
C ASN A 93 -4.98 -33.40 -23.08
N GLU A 94 -3.65 -33.33 -23.04
CA GLU A 94 -2.81 -34.19 -23.90
C GLU A 94 -2.61 -35.60 -23.33
N TRP A 95 -2.32 -35.71 -22.03
CA TRP A 95 -1.75 -36.92 -21.43
C TRP A 95 -2.66 -37.66 -20.46
N LEU A 96 -3.74 -37.03 -19.98
CA LEU A 96 -4.68 -37.66 -19.07
C LEU A 96 -5.99 -37.95 -19.80
N ASP A 97 -6.27 -39.23 -20.06
CA ASP A 97 -7.43 -39.69 -20.83
C ASP A 97 -8.78 -39.06 -20.41
N PRO A 98 -9.08 -38.79 -19.11
CA PRO A 98 -10.34 -38.17 -18.70
C PRO A 98 -10.60 -36.77 -19.26
N PHE A 99 -9.56 -36.05 -19.67
CA PHE A 99 -9.61 -34.63 -19.99
C PHE A 99 -9.34 -34.32 -21.46
N ARG A 100 -9.07 -35.34 -22.28
CA ARG A 100 -8.83 -35.20 -23.72
C ARG A 100 -10.03 -34.58 -24.43
N GLY A 101 -9.76 -33.53 -25.20
CA GLY A 101 -10.75 -32.81 -25.99
C GLY A 101 -11.67 -31.88 -25.20
N MET A 102 -11.48 -31.74 -23.87
CA MET A 102 -12.22 -30.77 -23.08
C MET A 102 -11.76 -29.34 -23.40
N THR A 103 -12.67 -28.38 -23.29
CA THR A 103 -12.32 -26.95 -23.23
C THR A 103 -11.81 -26.58 -21.82
N ASN A 104 -11.14 -25.43 -21.69
CA ASN A 104 -10.72 -24.89 -20.38
C ASN A 104 -11.89 -24.81 -19.38
N ALA A 105 -13.04 -24.29 -19.82
CA ALA A 105 -14.22 -24.15 -18.96
C ALA A 105 -14.73 -25.51 -18.47
N GLN A 106 -14.79 -26.51 -19.35
CA GLN A 106 -15.19 -27.87 -18.99
C GLN A 106 -14.20 -28.54 -18.03
N TYR A 107 -12.90 -28.34 -18.25
CA TYR A 107 -11.84 -28.85 -17.38
C TYR A 107 -11.89 -28.23 -15.99
N ASN A 108 -12.04 -26.90 -15.91
CA ASN A 108 -12.14 -26.17 -14.64
C ASN A 108 -13.36 -26.64 -13.83
N ALA A 109 -14.52 -26.80 -14.49
CA ALA A 109 -15.75 -27.27 -13.84
C ALA A 109 -15.60 -28.65 -13.16
N VAL A 110 -14.69 -29.50 -13.64
CA VAL A 110 -14.47 -30.86 -13.09
C VAL A 110 -13.19 -31.01 -12.27
N THR A 111 -12.44 -29.92 -12.03
CA THR A 111 -11.18 -29.98 -11.27
C THR A 111 -11.09 -28.94 -10.15
N LEU A 112 -11.71 -27.77 -10.31
CA LEU A 112 -11.62 -26.65 -9.36
C LEU A 112 -12.75 -26.60 -8.32
N PHE A 113 -13.83 -27.34 -8.49
CA PHE A 113 -14.95 -27.38 -7.55
C PHE A 113 -15.15 -28.77 -6.96
N GLU A 114 -15.71 -28.85 -5.76
CA GLU A 114 -15.98 -30.15 -5.11
C GLU A 114 -17.05 -30.97 -5.84
N LYS A 115 -18.09 -30.28 -6.32
CA LYS A 115 -19.23 -30.93 -6.98
C LYS A 115 -18.81 -31.49 -8.35
N GLY A 116 -18.81 -32.82 -8.46
CA GLY A 116 -18.50 -33.51 -9.72
C GLY A 116 -17.00 -33.57 -10.03
N GLN A 117 -16.14 -33.36 -9.03
CA GLN A 117 -14.70 -33.34 -9.18
C GLN A 117 -14.16 -34.68 -9.71
N LYS A 118 -13.31 -34.61 -10.73
CA LYS A 118 -12.64 -35.76 -11.37
C LYS A 118 -11.15 -35.86 -11.04
N ALA A 119 -10.53 -34.77 -10.59
CA ALA A 119 -9.15 -34.77 -10.14
C ALA A 119 -8.85 -33.67 -9.12
N ILE A 120 -7.85 -33.92 -8.27
CA ILE A 120 -7.23 -32.91 -7.41
C ILE A 120 -5.99 -32.36 -8.09
N LEU A 121 -5.85 -31.03 -8.11
CA LEU A 121 -4.70 -30.33 -8.64
C LEU A 121 -3.80 -29.83 -7.51
N GLY A 122 -2.50 -29.80 -7.76
CA GLY A 122 -1.56 -29.21 -6.82
C GLY A 122 -0.18 -28.99 -7.40
N ALA A 123 0.73 -28.50 -6.57
CA ALA A 123 2.12 -28.27 -6.93
C ALA A 123 3.04 -28.58 -5.75
N VAL A 124 4.22 -29.13 -6.06
CA VAL A 124 5.35 -29.16 -5.14
C VAL A 124 6.20 -27.94 -5.44
N VAL A 125 6.38 -27.08 -4.45
CA VAL A 125 7.13 -25.82 -4.57
C VAL A 125 8.48 -25.99 -3.88
N LEU A 126 9.54 -25.56 -4.54
CA LEU A 126 10.94 -25.71 -4.13
C LEU A 126 11.57 -24.31 -3.99
N PRO A 127 12.57 -24.14 -3.11
CA PRO A 127 13.22 -22.87 -2.87
C PRO A 127 13.94 -22.33 -4.12
N PRO A 128 14.15 -21.00 -4.20
CA PRO A 128 14.92 -20.38 -5.26
C PRO A 128 16.37 -20.90 -5.28
N VAL A 129 16.93 -21.03 -6.48
CA VAL A 129 18.31 -21.48 -6.70
C VAL A 129 19.10 -20.33 -7.33
N VAL A 130 20.28 -20.02 -6.79
CA VAL A 130 21.16 -18.94 -7.27
C VAL A 130 22.10 -19.43 -8.38
N ILE A 131 22.67 -20.64 -8.23
CA ILE A 131 23.51 -21.29 -9.27
C ILE A 131 23.20 -22.79 -9.28
N TRP A 132 22.92 -23.35 -10.45
CA TRP A 132 22.78 -24.80 -10.62
C TRP A 132 24.15 -25.41 -10.96
N PRO A 133 24.63 -26.49 -10.29
CA PRO A 133 23.96 -27.37 -9.34
C PRO A 133 24.50 -27.25 -7.90
N THR A 134 24.69 -26.05 -7.34
CA THR A 134 25.12 -25.93 -5.93
C THR A 134 23.95 -26.15 -4.99
N GLU A 135 24.12 -26.97 -3.96
CA GLU A 135 23.10 -27.32 -2.95
C GLU A 135 22.24 -26.11 -2.54
N PRO A 136 20.91 -26.25 -2.42
CA PRO A 136 20.06 -25.15 -2.01
C PRO A 136 20.44 -24.69 -0.60
N LYS A 137 20.61 -23.38 -0.41
CA LYS A 137 20.86 -22.78 0.92
C LYS A 137 19.76 -23.10 1.93
N VAL A 138 18.54 -23.39 1.46
CA VAL A 138 17.36 -23.68 2.27
C VAL A 138 16.90 -25.12 2.00
N ARG A 139 16.89 -25.97 3.03
CA ARG A 139 16.49 -27.39 2.94
C ARG A 139 15.01 -27.59 3.25
N GLU A 140 14.16 -26.94 2.46
CA GLU A 140 12.70 -26.97 2.60
C GLU A 140 12.00 -27.25 1.26
N TYR A 141 10.73 -27.67 1.30
CA TYR A 141 9.79 -27.61 0.17
C TYR A 141 8.34 -27.48 0.63
N GLY A 142 7.49 -26.92 -0.22
CA GLY A 142 6.05 -26.75 0.02
C GLY A 142 5.21 -27.68 -0.85
N ILE A 143 4.02 -28.05 -0.37
CA ILE A 143 2.99 -28.74 -1.15
C ILE A 143 1.73 -27.88 -1.16
N GLN A 144 1.25 -27.52 -2.34
CA GLN A 144 0.02 -26.78 -2.58
C GLN A 144 -1.08 -27.69 -3.13
N PHE A 145 -2.32 -27.41 -2.73
CA PHE A 145 -3.53 -28.03 -3.27
C PHE A 145 -4.49 -26.95 -3.76
N ILE A 146 -5.08 -27.15 -4.92
CA ILE A 146 -5.85 -26.14 -5.65
C ILE A 146 -7.31 -26.59 -5.74
N ARG A 147 -8.22 -25.77 -5.20
CA ARG A 147 -9.69 -25.86 -5.31
C ARG A 147 -10.29 -24.49 -4.95
N GLN A 148 -11.41 -24.14 -5.57
CA GLN A 148 -12.19 -22.93 -5.26
C GLN A 148 -12.93 -23.06 -3.92
N ASP A 149 -13.56 -24.22 -3.69
CA ASP A 149 -14.12 -24.54 -2.38
C ASP A 149 -13.02 -24.98 -1.40
N PRO A 150 -13.07 -24.60 -0.10
CA PRO A 150 -12.05 -24.99 0.87
C PRO A 150 -12.07 -26.50 1.14
N PHE A 151 -10.91 -27.16 1.11
CA PHE A 151 -10.78 -28.54 1.58
C PHE A 151 -11.03 -28.63 3.09
N THR A 152 -11.58 -29.76 3.53
CA THR A 152 -11.62 -30.11 4.95
C THR A 152 -10.19 -30.42 5.45
N LYS A 153 -9.96 -30.24 6.75
CA LYS A 153 -8.65 -30.51 7.36
C LYS A 153 -8.22 -31.98 7.24
N GLU A 154 -9.16 -32.92 7.29
CA GLU A 154 -8.89 -34.34 7.08
C GLU A 154 -8.49 -34.64 5.63
N GLN A 155 -9.15 -34.02 4.64
CA GLN A 155 -8.77 -34.16 3.22
C GLN A 155 -7.34 -33.66 2.99
N ILE A 156 -6.98 -32.49 3.53
CA ILE A 156 -5.62 -31.96 3.42
C ILE A 156 -4.61 -32.90 4.07
N ARG A 157 -4.88 -33.43 5.27
CA ARG A 157 -3.97 -34.39 5.93
C ARG A 157 -3.67 -35.59 5.02
N ASP A 158 -4.70 -36.17 4.43
CA ASP A 158 -4.56 -37.39 3.63
C ASP A 158 -3.90 -37.10 2.27
N LEU A 159 -4.23 -35.98 1.63
CA LEU A 159 -3.60 -35.54 0.38
C LEU A 159 -2.13 -35.16 0.58
N PHE A 160 -1.83 -34.41 1.65
CA PHE A 160 -0.47 -33.97 1.98
C PHE A 160 0.46 -35.15 2.19
N ASN A 161 0.07 -36.11 3.03
CA ASN A 161 0.87 -37.31 3.29
C ASN A 161 1.04 -38.18 2.03
N ARG A 162 0.01 -38.24 1.17
CA ARG A 162 0.05 -38.97 -0.10
C ARG A 162 1.07 -38.39 -1.07
N VAL A 163 1.09 -37.07 -1.25
CA VAL A 163 2.06 -36.40 -2.12
C VAL A 163 3.46 -36.46 -1.52
N LYS A 164 3.59 -36.21 -0.20
CA LYS A 164 4.86 -36.29 0.54
C LYS A 164 5.54 -37.66 0.36
N ALA A 165 4.77 -38.75 0.45
CA ALA A 165 5.30 -40.12 0.28
C ALA A 165 5.87 -40.42 -1.12
N ARG A 166 5.59 -39.56 -2.12
CA ARG A 166 6.11 -39.71 -3.49
C ARG A 166 7.33 -38.83 -3.79
N ILE A 167 7.83 -38.09 -2.80
CA ILE A 167 8.98 -37.21 -2.95
C ILE A 167 10.15 -37.82 -2.19
N ALA A 168 11.22 -38.18 -2.91
CA ALA A 168 12.46 -38.66 -2.32
C ALA A 168 13.27 -37.47 -1.79
N ALA A 169 13.14 -37.20 -0.50
CA ALA A 169 13.87 -36.16 0.22
C ALA A 169 14.61 -36.77 1.43
N PRO A 170 15.83 -36.29 1.76
CA PRO A 170 16.52 -36.65 3.00
C PRO A 170 15.72 -36.32 4.28
N ASP A 171 15.97 -37.03 5.38
CA ASP A 171 15.22 -36.90 6.64
C ASP A 171 15.31 -35.51 7.31
N ASP A 172 16.35 -34.73 6.99
CA ASP A 172 16.58 -33.38 7.49
C ASP A 172 15.89 -32.28 6.66
N VAL A 173 15.22 -32.63 5.55
CA VAL A 173 14.46 -31.68 4.72
C VAL A 173 13.08 -31.43 5.33
N GLN A 174 12.74 -30.16 5.57
CA GLN A 174 11.43 -29.80 6.09
C GLN A 174 10.39 -29.66 4.98
N VAL A 175 9.18 -30.16 5.23
CA VAL A 175 8.04 -30.05 4.31
C VAL A 175 6.91 -29.26 4.94
N PHE A 176 6.31 -28.38 4.15
CA PHE A 176 5.24 -27.49 4.58
C PHE A 176 4.00 -27.64 3.69
N TYR A 177 2.82 -27.54 4.30
CA TYR A 177 1.59 -27.28 3.58
C TYR A 177 1.54 -25.79 3.23
N PHE A 178 1.54 -25.49 1.93
CA PHE A 178 1.39 -24.15 1.41
C PHE A 178 -0.07 -23.98 0.93
N PRO A 179 -0.97 -23.44 1.75
CA PRO A 179 -2.34 -23.16 1.29
C PRO A 179 -2.32 -22.16 0.12
N THR A 180 -3.20 -22.35 -0.87
CA THR A 180 -3.53 -21.29 -1.84
C THR A 180 -4.45 -20.27 -1.18
N TYR A 181 -4.68 -19.14 -1.84
CA TYR A 181 -5.52 -18.06 -1.31
C TYR A 181 -6.89 -18.57 -0.82
N GLU A 182 -7.57 -19.39 -1.62
CA GLU A 182 -8.89 -19.96 -1.32
C GLU A 182 -8.87 -20.92 -0.13
N GLN A 183 -7.70 -21.46 0.21
CA GLN A 183 -7.51 -22.42 1.29
C GLN A 183 -6.98 -21.75 2.58
N GLN A 184 -6.52 -20.49 2.50
CA GLN A 184 -5.78 -19.81 3.56
C GLN A 184 -6.57 -19.69 4.87
N ALA A 185 -7.84 -19.28 4.81
CA ALA A 185 -8.69 -19.10 5.98
C ALA A 185 -8.94 -20.44 6.71
N SER A 186 -9.29 -21.48 5.96
CA SER A 186 -9.51 -22.84 6.49
C SER A 186 -8.24 -23.43 7.10
N ALA A 187 -7.11 -23.27 6.41
CA ALA A 187 -5.81 -23.75 6.88
C ALA A 187 -5.40 -23.06 8.19
N THR A 188 -5.52 -21.73 8.26
CA THR A 188 -5.14 -20.92 9.42
C THR A 188 -6.02 -21.25 10.63
N ALA A 189 -7.33 -21.39 10.44
CA ALA A 189 -8.26 -21.76 11.51
C ALA A 189 -7.98 -23.15 12.13
N ASN A 190 -7.26 -24.02 11.42
CA ASN A 190 -6.94 -25.39 11.86
C ASN A 190 -5.44 -25.63 12.08
N ARG A 191 -4.63 -24.57 12.21
CA ARG A 191 -3.16 -24.64 12.31
C ARG A 191 -2.68 -25.62 13.38
N ASP A 192 -3.16 -25.50 14.61
CA ASP A 192 -2.72 -26.33 15.74
C ASP A 192 -3.03 -27.81 15.51
N TRP A 193 -4.16 -28.10 14.86
CA TRP A 193 -4.54 -29.46 14.51
C TRP A 193 -3.60 -30.04 13.45
N PHE A 194 -3.26 -29.28 12.41
CA PHE A 194 -2.29 -29.73 11.41
C PHE A 194 -0.91 -29.98 12.02
N GLU A 195 -0.46 -29.09 12.91
CA GLU A 195 0.83 -29.24 13.58
C GLU A 195 0.88 -30.50 14.45
N ALA A 196 -0.21 -30.81 15.17
CA ALA A 196 -0.35 -32.06 15.90
C ALA A 196 -0.36 -33.31 14.99
N GLN A 197 -0.71 -33.17 13.71
CA GLN A 197 -0.59 -34.24 12.69
C GLN A 197 0.77 -34.26 11.98
N GLY A 198 1.72 -33.41 12.39
CA GLY A 198 3.04 -33.29 11.76
C GLY A 198 3.04 -32.53 10.43
N ILE A 199 2.02 -31.70 10.18
CA ILE A 199 1.87 -30.87 8.97
C ILE A 199 2.06 -29.40 9.36
N ARG A 200 3.18 -28.81 8.96
CA ARG A 200 3.49 -27.40 9.24
C ARG A 200 2.94 -26.52 8.14
N LEU A 201 2.28 -25.43 8.48
CA LEU A 201 1.86 -24.43 7.51
C LEU A 201 3.05 -23.53 7.13
N GLY A 202 3.11 -23.13 5.86
CA GLY A 202 4.10 -22.17 5.38
C GLY A 202 3.66 -21.52 4.09
N SER A 203 4.50 -20.65 3.53
CA SER A 203 4.30 -20.07 2.21
C SER A 203 5.67 -19.79 1.56
N THR A 204 5.66 -19.33 0.31
CA THR A 204 6.88 -18.90 -0.38
C THR A 204 7.53 -17.66 0.25
N ALA A 205 6.83 -16.94 1.13
CA ALA A 205 7.37 -15.83 1.92
C ALA A 205 8.59 -16.24 2.76
N ARG A 206 8.67 -17.52 3.13
CA ARG A 206 9.83 -18.13 3.80
C ARG A 206 11.13 -18.03 3.00
N TRP A 207 11.02 -17.80 1.70
CA TRP A 207 12.15 -17.69 0.77
C TRP A 207 12.23 -16.31 0.11
N ALA A 208 11.46 -15.33 0.60
CA ALA A 208 11.54 -13.96 0.12
C ALA A 208 12.91 -13.35 0.47
N GLN A 209 13.46 -12.53 -0.43
CA GLN A 209 14.73 -11.82 -0.23
C GLN A 209 14.51 -10.34 0.18
N GLY A 210 13.25 -9.91 0.28
CA GLY A 210 12.86 -8.56 0.68
C GLY A 210 11.36 -8.34 0.50
N ASP A 211 10.87 -7.24 1.06
CA ASP A 211 9.50 -6.75 0.86
C ASP A 211 9.34 -6.14 -0.53
N THR A 212 8.10 -5.85 -0.93
CA THR A 212 7.79 -5.23 -2.23
C THR A 212 7.10 -3.89 -2.02
N CYS A 213 7.69 -2.81 -2.54
CA CYS A 213 7.09 -1.48 -2.55
C CYS A 213 6.24 -1.31 -3.81
N TYR A 214 4.94 -1.05 -3.65
CA TYR A 214 4.04 -0.76 -4.78
C TYR A 214 3.83 0.75 -4.97
N SER A 215 3.86 1.50 -3.89
CA SER A 215 3.81 2.96 -3.87
C SER A 215 4.75 3.51 -2.81
N GLN A 216 5.63 4.43 -3.23
CA GLN A 216 6.57 5.07 -2.32
C GLN A 216 5.88 6.16 -1.50
N GLY A 217 6.39 6.39 -0.30
CA GLY A 217 5.95 7.50 0.55
C GLY A 217 6.07 7.18 2.02
N TRP A 218 5.39 7.98 2.84
CA TRP A 218 5.32 7.81 4.28
C TRP A 218 3.91 8.11 4.80
N ALA A 219 3.56 7.53 5.93
CA ALA A 219 2.28 7.63 6.61
C ALA A 219 2.49 7.78 8.11
N PHE A 220 1.57 8.48 8.75
CA PHE A 220 1.46 8.55 10.20
C PHE A 220 0.01 8.31 10.59
N GLY A 221 -0.25 7.32 11.43
CA GLY A 221 -1.61 6.91 11.73
C GLY A 221 -1.67 5.66 12.61
N LYS A 222 -2.89 5.28 13.00
CA LYS A 222 -3.15 4.05 13.76
C LYS A 222 -3.13 2.85 12.82
N VAL A 223 -2.49 1.76 13.20
CA VAL A 223 -2.56 0.51 12.43
C VAL A 223 -3.90 -0.17 12.69
N THR A 224 -4.70 -0.35 11.64
CA THR A 224 -6.02 -1.01 11.72
C THR A 224 -6.01 -2.24 10.82
N TYR A 225 -6.12 -3.43 11.41
CA TYR A 225 -6.26 -4.67 10.63
C TYR A 225 -7.70 -4.86 10.17
N VAL A 226 -7.88 -5.06 8.87
CA VAL A 226 -9.17 -5.39 8.26
C VAL A 226 -8.95 -6.49 7.21
N PRO A 227 -9.71 -7.60 7.24
CA PRO A 227 -9.69 -8.59 6.17
C PRO A 227 -10.05 -7.98 4.82
N GLY A 228 -9.41 -8.45 3.74
CA GLY A 228 -9.54 -7.84 2.40
C GLY A 228 -10.99 -7.69 1.90
N ASN A 229 -11.86 -8.65 2.22
CA ASN A 229 -13.27 -8.66 1.84
C ASN A 229 -14.18 -7.75 2.72
N GLU A 230 -13.68 -7.22 3.82
CA GLU A 230 -14.44 -6.39 4.76
C GLU A 230 -14.07 -4.90 4.70
N ILE A 231 -13.02 -4.52 3.97
CA ILE A 231 -12.46 -3.16 3.93
C ILE A 231 -13.53 -2.09 3.68
N ALA A 232 -14.35 -2.26 2.64
CA ALA A 232 -15.42 -1.32 2.33
C ALA A 232 -16.40 -1.19 3.52
N SER A 233 -16.89 -2.30 4.06
CA SER A 233 -17.82 -2.28 5.20
C SER A 233 -17.21 -1.65 6.45
N ALA A 234 -15.91 -1.83 6.68
CA ALA A 234 -15.19 -1.24 7.81
C ALA A 234 -15.08 0.27 7.69
N TYR A 235 -14.88 0.77 6.48
CA TYR A 235 -14.81 2.20 6.20
C TYR A 235 -16.17 2.88 6.40
N HIS A 236 -17.23 2.32 5.81
CA HIS A 236 -18.60 2.83 5.95
C HIS A 236 -19.14 2.80 7.39
N SER A 237 -18.66 1.87 8.21
CA SER A 237 -19.02 1.80 9.65
C SER A 237 -18.12 2.63 10.56
N GLY A 238 -17.10 3.32 10.01
CA GLY A 238 -16.15 4.12 10.77
C GLY A 238 -15.13 3.31 11.58
N ARG A 239 -15.08 1.98 11.41
CA ARG A 239 -14.04 1.11 12.00
C ARG A 239 -12.67 1.33 11.36
N LEU A 240 -12.65 1.67 10.07
CA LEU A 240 -11.47 2.08 9.32
C LEU A 240 -11.64 3.55 8.95
N LYS A 241 -10.64 4.39 9.27
CA LYS A 241 -10.71 5.84 9.02
C LYS A 241 -9.72 6.28 7.93
N PRO A 242 -9.93 7.44 7.30
CA PRO A 242 -8.96 8.03 6.35
C PRO A 242 -7.57 8.27 6.95
N THR A 243 -7.48 8.43 8.27
CA THR A 243 -6.24 8.66 9.01
C THR A 243 -5.56 7.37 9.49
N ASP A 244 -6.14 6.20 9.23
CA ASP A 244 -5.57 4.92 9.63
C ASP A 244 -4.57 4.40 8.59
N ILE A 245 -3.63 3.58 9.05
CA ILE A 245 -2.77 2.74 8.22
C ILE A 245 -3.45 1.36 8.15
N LEU A 246 -3.95 1.00 6.97
CA LEU A 246 -4.62 -0.27 6.73
C LEU A 246 -3.61 -1.42 6.70
N LEU A 247 -3.79 -2.40 7.59
CA LEU A 247 -3.14 -3.71 7.49
C LEU A 247 -4.16 -4.73 6.96
N THR A 248 -3.85 -5.46 5.91
CA THR A 248 -4.78 -6.44 5.31
C THR A 248 -4.09 -7.73 4.89
N ASP A 249 -4.86 -8.82 4.84
CA ASP A 249 -4.43 -10.13 4.33
C ASP A 249 -4.62 -10.29 2.81
N GLY A 250 -5.26 -9.31 2.16
CA GLY A 250 -5.41 -9.21 0.72
C GLY A 250 -5.87 -7.82 0.31
N VAL A 251 -5.43 -7.38 -0.86
CA VAL A 251 -5.83 -6.07 -1.41
C VAL A 251 -6.98 -6.30 -2.39
N PRO A 252 -8.21 -5.84 -2.07
CA PRO A 252 -9.34 -5.95 -2.97
C PRO A 252 -9.16 -5.00 -4.18
N ALA A 253 -10.15 -5.05 -5.07
CA ALA A 253 -10.29 -4.18 -6.23
C ALA A 253 -10.01 -2.70 -5.96
N GLU A 254 -10.61 -2.21 -4.88
CA GLU A 254 -10.61 -0.83 -4.47
C GLU A 254 -10.36 -0.76 -2.99
N VAL A 255 -9.49 0.16 -2.59
CA VAL A 255 -9.24 0.50 -1.20
C VAL A 255 -9.68 1.95 -1.01
N PRO A 256 -10.52 2.24 0.00
CA PRO A 256 -10.90 3.61 0.30
C PRO A 256 -9.68 4.43 0.70
N PHE A 257 -9.77 5.76 0.64
CA PHE A 257 -8.65 6.60 1.04
C PHE A 257 -8.26 6.33 2.51
N VAL A 258 -6.98 5.98 2.72
CA VAL A 258 -6.34 5.69 4.01
C VAL A 258 -4.94 6.31 4.04
N ALA A 259 -4.34 6.48 5.22
CA ALA A 259 -3.03 7.12 5.36
C ALA A 259 -1.88 6.27 4.81
N GLY A 260 -2.01 4.94 4.85
CA GLY A 260 -1.01 3.96 4.37
C GLY A 260 -1.63 2.59 4.16
N ILE A 261 -1.02 1.76 3.30
CA ILE A 261 -1.47 0.40 3.00
C ILE A 261 -0.32 -0.59 3.24
N ILE A 262 -0.55 -1.60 4.08
CA ILE A 262 0.36 -2.70 4.36
C ILE A 262 -0.38 -4.01 4.07
N SER A 263 0.13 -4.81 3.14
CA SER A 263 -0.47 -6.09 2.77
C SER A 263 0.40 -7.28 3.16
N LEU A 264 -0.22 -8.31 3.71
CA LEU A 264 0.43 -9.60 3.99
C LEU A 264 0.42 -10.54 2.77
N ALA A 265 -0.25 -10.14 1.68
CA ALA A 265 -0.25 -10.84 0.40
C ALA A 265 0.26 -9.93 -0.74
N PRO A 266 0.92 -10.49 -1.77
CA PRO A 266 1.38 -9.70 -2.90
C PRO A 266 0.20 -9.14 -3.72
N SER A 267 0.41 -7.96 -4.29
CA SER A 267 -0.42 -7.32 -5.33
C SER A 267 0.36 -7.17 -6.64
N THR A 268 -0.30 -6.75 -7.71
CA THR A 268 0.39 -6.40 -8.97
C THR A 268 0.89 -4.94 -8.91
N PRO A 269 2.13 -4.65 -9.37
CA PRO A 269 2.71 -3.31 -9.30
C PRO A 269 1.95 -2.21 -10.06
N ASN A 270 1.07 -2.58 -10.99
CA ASN A 270 0.21 -1.67 -11.74
C ASN A 270 -1.29 -1.94 -11.48
N SER A 271 -1.62 -2.55 -10.34
CA SER A 271 -3.00 -2.60 -9.86
C SER A 271 -3.55 -1.17 -9.72
N HIS A 272 -4.87 -1.04 -9.87
CA HIS A 272 -5.52 0.26 -9.71
C HIS A 272 -5.25 0.87 -8.32
N VAL A 273 -5.22 0.03 -7.27
CA VAL A 273 -4.83 0.42 -5.92
C VAL A 273 -3.40 0.94 -5.86
N ALA A 274 -2.42 0.30 -6.52
CA ALA A 274 -1.04 0.77 -6.54
C ALA A 274 -0.89 2.12 -7.28
N ILE A 275 -1.60 2.29 -8.40
CA ILE A 275 -1.62 3.55 -9.15
C ILE A 275 -2.24 4.66 -8.30
N LEU A 276 -3.40 4.41 -7.70
CA LEU A 276 -4.05 5.35 -6.80
C LEU A 276 -3.18 5.72 -5.60
N ALA A 277 -2.54 4.72 -4.98
CA ALA A 277 -1.64 4.96 -3.86
C ALA A 277 -0.48 5.89 -4.27
N ARG A 278 0.07 5.75 -5.47
CA ARG A 278 1.11 6.66 -6.00
C ARG A 278 0.57 8.07 -6.22
N THR A 279 -0.63 8.19 -6.80
CA THR A 279 -1.31 9.49 -6.98
C THR A 279 -1.49 10.22 -5.65
N TYR A 280 -1.92 9.50 -4.61
CA TYR A 280 -2.18 10.08 -3.30
C TYR A 280 -0.93 10.18 -2.41
N MET A 281 0.23 9.74 -2.89
CA MET A 281 1.45 9.56 -2.10
C MET A 281 1.22 8.73 -0.83
N VAL A 282 0.27 7.79 -0.90
CA VAL A 282 -0.02 6.81 0.15
C VAL A 282 1.01 5.69 -0.02
N PRO A 283 1.85 5.42 0.99
CA PRO A 283 2.79 4.32 0.91
C PRO A 283 2.03 2.99 0.87
N PHE A 284 2.42 2.11 -0.05
CA PHE A 284 1.82 0.79 -0.20
C PHE A 284 2.91 -0.27 -0.33
N VAL A 285 2.96 -1.20 0.63
CA VAL A 285 3.95 -2.27 0.68
C VAL A 285 3.29 -3.64 0.86
N HIS A 286 3.89 -4.67 0.27
CA HIS A 286 3.72 -6.05 0.70
C HIS A 286 4.89 -6.47 1.60
N LEU A 287 4.59 -6.81 2.86
CA LEU A 287 5.57 -7.38 3.78
C LEU A 287 5.70 -8.87 3.50
N ALA A 288 6.72 -9.23 2.72
CA ALA A 288 7.06 -10.60 2.37
C ALA A 288 7.95 -11.25 3.43
N LEU A 289 8.72 -10.45 4.19
CA LEU A 289 9.58 -10.95 5.24
C LEU A 289 8.76 -11.32 6.49
N ALA A 290 8.94 -12.55 6.98
CA ALA A 290 8.17 -13.07 8.11
C ALA A 290 8.37 -12.25 9.41
N ALA A 291 9.57 -11.69 9.60
CA ALA A 291 9.86 -10.84 10.75
C ALA A 291 9.07 -9.53 10.70
N ASP A 292 9.02 -8.87 9.55
CA ASP A 292 8.30 -7.61 9.37
C ASP A 292 6.77 -7.81 9.43
N ALA A 293 6.27 -8.88 8.80
CA ALA A 293 4.87 -9.28 8.89
C ALA A 293 4.44 -9.59 10.34
N ALA A 294 5.26 -10.30 11.12
CA ALA A 294 4.97 -10.55 12.53
C ALA A 294 5.05 -9.26 13.35
N ARG A 295 6.04 -8.40 13.09
CA ARG A 295 6.24 -7.14 13.79
C ARG A 295 5.04 -6.21 13.61
N ILE A 296 4.55 -5.98 12.38
CA ILE A 296 3.41 -5.07 12.16
C ILE A 296 2.14 -5.57 12.85
N GLN A 297 1.94 -6.90 12.94
CA GLN A 297 0.79 -7.48 13.64
C GLN A 297 0.81 -7.15 15.14
N THR A 298 1.99 -7.04 15.77
CA THR A 298 2.09 -6.61 17.18
C THR A 298 1.76 -5.13 17.40
N LEU A 299 1.74 -4.33 16.33
CA LEU A 299 1.46 -2.89 16.37
C LEU A 299 0.01 -2.55 16.02
N VAL A 300 -0.85 -3.55 15.76
CA VAL A 300 -2.29 -3.32 15.52
C VAL A 300 -2.90 -2.57 16.71
N GLY A 301 -3.58 -1.47 16.41
CA GLY A 301 -4.16 -0.57 17.39
C GLY A 301 -3.25 0.56 17.87
N ARG A 302 -1.94 0.50 17.56
CA ARG A 302 -0.95 1.53 17.95
C ARG A 302 -0.75 2.55 16.85
N ARG A 303 -0.28 3.74 17.22
CA ARG A 303 0.05 4.83 16.29
C ARG A 303 1.51 4.71 15.86
N ILE A 304 1.74 4.64 14.55
CA ILE A 304 3.07 4.45 13.98
C ILE A 304 3.40 5.54 12.97
N VAL A 305 4.69 5.74 12.73
CA VAL A 305 5.17 6.28 11.45
C VAL A 305 5.65 5.11 10.60
N PHE A 306 5.25 5.11 9.33
CA PHE A 306 5.58 4.09 8.36
C PHE A 306 6.09 4.77 7.10
N SER A 307 7.13 4.22 6.47
CA SER A 307 7.56 4.63 5.14
C SER A 307 8.01 3.44 4.30
N ALA A 308 7.78 3.55 2.99
CA ALA A 308 8.22 2.59 2.01
C ALA A 308 8.87 3.35 0.84
N TYR A 309 10.10 2.97 0.51
CA TYR A 309 10.86 3.51 -0.62
C TYR A 309 11.55 2.36 -1.34
N GLU A 310 11.87 2.55 -2.62
CA GLU A 310 12.57 1.55 -3.42
C GLU A 310 13.89 2.12 -3.93
N ASP A 311 14.96 1.34 -3.77
CA ASP A 311 16.28 1.65 -4.29
C ASP A 311 16.78 0.50 -5.19
N ASP A 312 18.02 0.60 -5.68
CA ASP A 312 18.64 -0.42 -6.54
C ASP A 312 18.75 -1.81 -5.87
N PHE A 313 18.51 -1.90 -4.56
CA PHE A 313 18.65 -3.10 -3.73
C PHE A 313 17.29 -3.65 -3.22
N GLY A 314 16.19 -2.96 -3.51
CA GLY A 314 14.82 -3.40 -3.24
C GLY A 314 14.02 -2.42 -2.38
N ALA A 315 12.96 -2.90 -1.72
CA ALA A 315 12.16 -2.08 -0.83
C ALA A 315 12.87 -1.81 0.50
N ASP A 316 13.06 -0.53 0.83
CA ASP A 316 13.34 -0.02 2.17
C ASP A 316 12.03 0.27 2.89
N VAL A 317 11.78 -0.47 3.97
CA VAL A 317 10.57 -0.40 4.77
C VAL A 317 10.95 -0.02 6.19
N TRP A 318 10.49 1.15 6.61
CA TRP A 318 10.77 1.65 7.95
C TRP A 318 9.46 1.88 8.71
N ILE A 319 9.40 1.32 9.92
CA ILE A 319 8.24 1.37 10.81
C ILE A 319 8.75 1.80 12.17
N ALA A 320 8.10 2.77 12.81
CA ALA A 320 8.39 3.19 14.18
C ALA A 320 7.09 3.35 14.98
N ASP A 321 7.05 2.72 16.15
CA ASP A 321 6.00 2.96 17.15
C ASP A 321 6.21 4.35 17.77
N THR A 322 5.16 5.16 17.82
CA THR A 322 5.21 6.53 18.34
C THR A 322 4.42 6.71 19.63
N GLU A 323 3.77 5.65 20.11
CA GLU A 323 2.96 5.71 21.32
C GLU A 323 3.84 6.02 22.54
N GLY A 324 3.51 7.10 23.26
CA GLY A 324 4.30 7.59 24.40
C GLY A 324 5.60 8.32 24.03
N LEU A 325 5.95 8.41 22.74
CA LEU A 325 7.15 9.10 22.24
C LEU A 325 6.85 10.41 21.50
N MET A 326 5.62 10.58 21.02
CA MET A 326 5.13 11.81 20.39
C MET A 326 3.88 12.34 21.08
N ASP A 327 3.89 13.62 21.42
CA ASP A 327 2.70 14.34 21.86
C ASP A 327 1.82 14.77 20.67
N ASP A 328 0.62 15.26 20.96
CA ASP A 328 -0.36 15.63 19.93
C ASP A 328 0.12 16.84 19.10
N ALA A 329 0.89 17.75 19.68
CA ALA A 329 1.48 18.87 18.95
C ALA A 329 2.55 18.40 17.94
N ALA A 330 3.37 17.42 18.30
CA ALA A 330 4.32 16.78 17.38
C ALA A 330 3.60 16.02 16.27
N ALA A 331 2.52 15.31 16.62
CA ALA A 331 1.64 14.61 15.68
C ALA A 331 1.00 15.57 14.65
N GLU A 332 0.51 16.72 15.08
CA GLU A 332 -0.03 17.74 14.17
C GLU A 332 1.05 18.32 13.24
N ARG A 333 2.24 18.60 13.77
CA ARG A 333 3.36 19.12 12.95
C ARG A 333 3.80 18.13 11.87
N ILE A 334 3.89 16.83 12.17
CA ILE A 334 4.23 15.83 11.15
C ILE A 334 3.08 15.69 10.14
N LEU A 335 1.81 15.65 10.57
CA LEU A 335 0.66 15.58 9.68
C LEU A 335 0.55 16.79 8.74
N ALA A 336 0.94 17.98 9.20
CA ALA A 336 0.98 19.19 8.36
C ALA A 336 1.94 19.04 7.16
N LEU A 337 2.99 18.21 7.26
CA LEU A 337 3.88 17.90 6.13
C LEU A 337 3.21 17.02 5.06
N LYS A 338 2.09 16.37 5.39
CA LYS A 338 1.30 15.52 4.48
C LYS A 338 0.14 16.27 3.81
N ALA A 339 -0.11 17.52 4.20
CA ALA A 339 -1.15 18.33 3.58
C ALA A 339 -0.87 18.49 2.07
N PRO A 340 -1.83 18.18 1.19
CA PRO A 340 -1.62 18.35 -0.24
C PRO A 340 -1.43 19.83 -0.58
N ALA A 341 -0.65 20.10 -1.64
CA ALA A 341 -0.60 21.44 -2.19
C ALA A 341 -1.97 21.78 -2.83
N PRO A 342 -2.43 23.05 -2.74
CA PRO A 342 -3.63 23.47 -3.45
C PRO A 342 -3.51 23.18 -4.94
N LEU A 343 -4.56 22.62 -5.53
CA LEU A 343 -4.59 22.30 -6.96
C LEU A 343 -4.74 23.57 -7.79
N ALA A 344 -3.92 23.72 -8.81
CA ALA A 344 -4.04 24.82 -9.76
C ALA A 344 -5.09 24.49 -10.83
N ILE A 345 -6.37 24.61 -10.49
CA ILE A 345 -7.48 24.30 -11.41
C ILE A 345 -7.98 25.56 -12.13
N LYS A 346 -8.50 25.38 -13.34
CA LYS A 346 -9.33 26.39 -14.01
C LYS A 346 -10.80 26.05 -13.76
N PRO A 347 -11.60 26.98 -13.21
CA PRO A 347 -13.03 26.77 -13.03
C PRO A 347 -13.74 26.38 -14.32
N THR A 348 -14.81 25.60 -14.23
CA THR A 348 -15.59 25.22 -15.42
C THR A 348 -16.20 26.44 -16.11
N ALA A 349 -16.09 26.49 -17.43
CA ALA A 349 -16.63 27.56 -18.26
C ALA A 349 -17.57 27.00 -19.34
N SER A 350 -18.46 27.86 -19.85
CA SER A 350 -19.37 27.53 -20.95
C SER A 350 -18.63 27.66 -22.28
N LEU A 351 -18.81 26.69 -23.18
CA LEU A 351 -18.34 26.76 -24.57
C LEU A 351 -19.45 27.26 -25.50
N GLY A 352 -20.71 27.19 -25.06
CA GLY A 352 -21.89 27.61 -25.81
C GLY A 352 -22.40 26.56 -26.80
N THR A 353 -21.95 25.31 -26.67
CA THR A 353 -22.41 24.15 -27.46
C THR A 353 -22.42 22.91 -26.58
N LEU A 354 -23.33 21.98 -26.80
CA LEU A 354 -23.43 20.74 -26.02
C LEU A 354 -22.34 19.72 -26.37
N GLY A 355 -21.71 19.82 -27.56
CA GLY A 355 -20.65 18.91 -27.95
C GLY A 355 -19.69 19.46 -29.00
N VAL A 356 -18.45 18.92 -29.00
CA VAL A 356 -17.37 19.25 -29.94
C VAL A 356 -16.48 18.03 -30.25
N PRO A 357 -15.79 17.98 -31.39
CA PRO A 357 -14.79 16.94 -31.65
C PRO A 357 -13.61 17.05 -30.69
N THR A 358 -13.02 15.92 -30.32
CA THR A 358 -11.80 15.94 -29.48
C THR A 358 -10.55 16.36 -30.25
N GLU A 359 -10.56 16.25 -31.59
CA GLU A 359 -9.43 16.64 -32.43
C GLU A 359 -9.17 18.14 -32.39
N GLY A 360 -7.93 18.52 -32.07
CA GLY A 360 -7.50 19.92 -32.05
C GLY A 360 -7.63 20.61 -30.67
N LEU A 361 -8.29 19.96 -29.70
CA LEU A 361 -8.34 20.45 -28.33
C LEU A 361 -6.94 20.58 -27.72
N GLN A 362 -6.77 21.57 -26.87
CA GLN A 362 -5.55 21.91 -26.15
C GLN A 362 -5.77 21.78 -24.64
N ALA A 363 -4.68 21.78 -23.86
CA ALA A 363 -4.76 21.79 -22.39
C ALA A 363 -5.56 22.99 -21.83
N ALA A 364 -5.61 24.11 -22.55
CA ALA A 364 -6.43 25.27 -22.14
C ALA A 364 -7.93 25.02 -22.22
N ASP A 365 -8.37 24.02 -22.99
CA ASP A 365 -9.78 23.70 -23.22
C ASP A 365 -10.35 22.77 -22.14
N MET A 366 -9.51 22.28 -21.21
CA MET A 366 -9.94 21.45 -20.08
C MET A 366 -11.04 22.12 -19.24
N GLN A 367 -11.08 23.45 -19.20
CA GLN A 367 -12.14 24.21 -18.52
C GLN A 367 -13.52 24.11 -19.20
N PHE A 368 -13.61 23.58 -20.42
CA PHE A 368 -14.86 23.43 -21.19
C PHE A 368 -15.29 21.97 -21.35
N VAL A 369 -14.33 21.05 -21.42
CA VAL A 369 -14.54 19.64 -21.79
C VAL A 369 -13.88 18.62 -20.86
N GLY A 370 -13.15 19.09 -19.84
CA GLY A 370 -12.39 18.24 -18.91
C GLY A 370 -11.07 17.69 -19.46
N GLY A 371 -10.29 17.08 -18.57
CA GLY A 371 -8.94 16.58 -18.80
C GLY A 371 -8.85 15.44 -19.80
N LYS A 372 -9.72 14.42 -19.67
CA LYS A 372 -9.72 13.27 -20.58
C LYS A 372 -10.00 13.69 -22.02
N ALA A 373 -10.99 14.54 -22.24
CA ALA A 373 -11.33 15.06 -23.57
C ALA A 373 -10.17 15.83 -24.21
N ALA A 374 -9.56 16.75 -23.45
CA ALA A 374 -8.42 17.53 -23.93
C ALA A 374 -7.21 16.64 -24.25
N ASN A 375 -6.89 15.68 -23.38
CA ASN A 375 -5.79 14.73 -23.58
C ASN A 375 -6.08 13.71 -24.69
N PHE A 376 -7.34 13.48 -25.05
CA PHE A 376 -7.71 12.60 -26.16
C PHE A 376 -7.16 13.13 -27.51
N SER A 377 -7.10 14.45 -27.67
CA SER A 377 -6.49 15.13 -28.83
C SER A 377 -5.04 14.69 -29.07
N LEU A 378 -4.27 14.44 -27.99
CA LEU A 378 -2.90 13.94 -28.08
C LEU A 378 -2.82 12.58 -28.78
N LEU A 379 -3.73 11.66 -28.47
CA LEU A 379 -3.79 10.34 -29.10
C LEU A 379 -4.14 10.46 -30.59
N ARG A 380 -5.11 11.31 -30.90
CA ARG A 380 -5.53 11.57 -32.29
C ARG A 380 -4.42 12.19 -33.11
N ALA A 381 -3.60 13.07 -32.53
CA ALA A 381 -2.44 13.66 -33.19
C ALA A 381 -1.30 12.65 -33.39
N ALA A 382 -0.98 11.85 -32.36
CA ALA A 382 0.18 10.95 -32.39
C ALA A 382 -0.07 9.66 -33.18
N VAL A 383 -1.26 9.06 -33.02
CA VAL A 383 -1.59 7.72 -33.54
C VAL A 383 -3.03 7.66 -34.08
N PRO A 384 -3.38 8.47 -35.11
CA PRO A 384 -4.75 8.56 -35.63
C PRO A 384 -5.32 7.25 -36.19
N GLY A 385 -4.46 6.32 -36.63
CA GLY A 385 -4.87 4.99 -37.11
C GLY A 385 -5.08 3.96 -36.00
N ASN A 386 -4.66 4.26 -34.77
CA ASN A 386 -4.68 3.35 -33.62
C ASN A 386 -5.35 3.98 -32.39
N SER A 387 -6.22 4.97 -32.60
CA SER A 387 -7.06 5.59 -31.58
C SER A 387 -8.46 5.79 -32.16
N PRO A 388 -9.55 5.57 -31.40
CA PRO A 388 -10.88 5.75 -31.94
C PRO A 388 -11.19 7.23 -32.15
N TYR A 389 -12.12 7.53 -33.06
CA TYR A 389 -12.70 8.86 -33.12
C TYR A 389 -13.54 9.13 -31.86
N ALA A 390 -13.48 10.34 -31.33
CA ALA A 390 -14.19 10.73 -30.12
C ALA A 390 -14.67 12.18 -30.16
N ILE A 391 -15.80 12.43 -29.51
CA ILE A 391 -16.32 13.78 -29.22
C ILE A 391 -16.31 14.02 -27.72
N ALA A 392 -16.45 15.27 -27.32
CA ALA A 392 -16.67 15.67 -25.94
C ALA A 392 -18.03 16.36 -25.82
N LEU A 393 -18.91 15.82 -24.97
CA LEU A 393 -20.05 16.56 -24.45
C LEU A 393 -19.52 17.53 -23.38
N THR A 394 -19.84 18.81 -23.51
CA THR A 394 -19.19 19.90 -22.76
C THR A 394 -19.79 20.08 -21.36
N PHE A 395 -19.20 20.95 -20.54
CA PHE A 395 -19.82 21.36 -19.27
C PHE A 395 -21.13 22.14 -19.44
N ASP A 396 -21.49 22.59 -20.65
CA ASP A 396 -22.80 23.19 -20.90
C ASP A 396 -23.93 22.17 -20.64
N LEU A 397 -23.74 20.91 -21.05
CA LEU A 397 -24.68 19.82 -20.77
C LEU A 397 -24.80 19.54 -19.27
N TRP A 398 -23.66 19.49 -18.58
CA TRP A 398 -23.61 19.31 -17.12
C TRP A 398 -24.34 20.42 -16.38
N LYS A 399 -24.06 21.68 -16.72
CA LYS A 399 -24.68 22.85 -16.10
C LYS A 399 -26.19 22.87 -16.34
N ALA A 400 -26.63 22.68 -17.59
CA ALA A 400 -28.05 22.57 -17.92
C ALA A 400 -28.74 21.44 -17.15
N PHE A 401 -28.10 20.29 -17.01
CA PHE A 401 -28.64 19.16 -16.24
C PHE A 401 -28.71 19.45 -14.74
N LEU A 402 -27.74 20.16 -14.15
CA LEU A 402 -27.77 20.52 -12.73
C LEU A 402 -28.77 21.63 -12.40
N ASP A 403 -28.96 22.56 -13.34
CA ASP A 403 -29.79 23.75 -13.14
C ASP A 403 -31.29 23.46 -13.40
N GLN A 404 -31.64 22.21 -13.72
CA GLN A 404 -33.01 21.77 -13.86
C GLN A 404 -33.72 21.67 -12.49
N PRO A 405 -35.03 21.96 -12.41
CA PRO A 405 -35.83 21.70 -11.21
C PRO A 405 -36.07 20.19 -11.02
N LEU A 406 -36.08 19.73 -9.77
CA LEU A 406 -36.42 18.33 -9.44
C LEU A 406 -37.93 18.04 -9.65
N ALA A 407 -38.28 16.85 -10.14
CA ALA A 407 -39.66 16.45 -10.48
C ALA A 407 -40.05 15.05 -9.95
N PRO A 408 -41.21 14.81 -9.29
CA PRO A 408 -42.08 15.84 -8.77
C PRO A 408 -41.30 16.72 -7.80
N VAL A 409 -41.83 17.92 -7.55
CA VAL A 409 -41.31 18.79 -6.49
C VAL A 409 -41.04 17.92 -5.26
N PRO A 410 -39.78 17.81 -4.80
CA PRO A 410 -39.46 17.02 -3.63
C PRO A 410 -40.30 17.53 -2.47
N ALA A 411 -40.99 16.62 -1.80
CA ALA A 411 -41.55 16.96 -0.51
C ALA A 411 -40.37 17.35 0.41
N LEU A 412 -40.48 18.48 1.13
CA LEU A 412 -39.62 18.75 2.28
C LEU A 412 -39.78 17.56 3.21
N SER A 413 -38.77 16.72 3.28
CA SER A 413 -38.85 15.43 3.95
C SER A 413 -37.63 15.22 4.83
N LEU A 414 -37.85 14.54 5.94
CA LEU A 414 -36.79 14.11 6.85
C LEU A 414 -36.58 12.62 6.71
N MET A 415 -35.35 12.19 6.43
CA MET A 415 -34.96 10.78 6.46
C MET A 415 -34.91 10.27 7.92
N PRO A 416 -34.91 8.94 8.13
CA PRO A 416 -34.76 8.35 9.47
C PRO A 416 -33.55 8.92 10.22
N GLY A 417 -33.80 9.52 11.39
CA GLY A 417 -32.77 10.09 12.25
C GLY A 417 -32.26 11.48 11.85
N GLU A 418 -32.89 12.15 10.88
CA GLU A 418 -32.57 13.54 10.52
C GLU A 418 -33.35 14.55 11.38
N HIS A 419 -32.79 15.76 11.45
CA HIS A 419 -33.35 16.92 12.15
C HIS A 419 -33.60 18.07 11.17
N LEU A 420 -34.65 18.87 11.41
CA LEU A 420 -34.91 20.12 10.67
C LEU A 420 -35.13 21.27 11.64
N LEU A 421 -34.38 22.36 11.45
CA LEU A 421 -34.57 23.61 12.17
C LEU A 421 -35.59 24.51 11.46
N LEU A 422 -36.48 25.12 12.24
CA LEU A 422 -37.51 26.07 11.82
C LEU A 422 -37.41 27.35 12.66
N TRP A 423 -37.41 28.50 12.01
CA TRP A 423 -37.27 29.81 12.65
C TRP A 423 -38.64 30.36 13.06
N ALA A 424 -38.83 30.57 14.36
CA ALA A 424 -40.05 31.12 14.94
C ALA A 424 -39.97 32.64 15.04
N ASP A 425 -40.01 33.31 13.90
CA ASP A 425 -39.75 34.76 13.78
C ASP A 425 -40.93 35.57 13.20
N GLY A 426 -42.00 34.92 12.74
CA GLY A 426 -43.13 35.60 12.11
C GLY A 426 -42.85 36.18 10.73
N GLN A 427 -41.75 35.79 10.07
CA GLN A 427 -41.30 36.35 8.78
C GLN A 427 -41.30 35.28 7.68
N THR A 428 -42.48 34.77 7.33
CA THR A 428 -42.66 33.72 6.30
C THR A 428 -42.06 34.05 4.93
N GLU A 429 -41.82 35.32 4.63
CA GLU A 429 -41.19 35.80 3.41
C GLU A 429 -39.70 35.49 3.31
N GLN A 430 -39.03 35.13 4.43
CA GLN A 430 -37.60 34.81 4.46
C GLN A 430 -37.27 33.40 4.00
N GLY A 431 -38.25 32.48 4.01
CA GLY A 431 -38.05 31.14 3.46
C GLY A 431 -39.01 30.10 4.00
N LEU A 432 -38.87 28.87 3.48
CA LEU A 432 -39.74 27.74 3.78
C LEU A 432 -39.66 27.26 5.24
N THR A 433 -38.61 27.65 5.95
CA THR A 433 -38.36 27.28 7.34
C THR A 433 -38.73 28.38 8.33
N HIS A 434 -39.27 29.54 7.89
CA HIS A 434 -39.68 30.64 8.76
C HIS A 434 -41.19 30.59 9.02
N THR A 435 -41.57 30.54 10.30
CA THR A 435 -42.96 30.41 10.72
C THR A 435 -43.71 31.74 10.72
N SER A 436 -45.04 31.70 10.75
CA SER A 436 -45.89 32.90 10.84
C SER A 436 -46.05 33.44 12.27
N PHE A 437 -45.31 32.89 13.24
CA PHE A 437 -45.41 33.26 14.65
C PHE A 437 -44.04 33.34 15.34
N LYS A 438 -44.03 33.88 16.56
CA LYS A 438 -42.86 33.94 17.45
C LYS A 438 -43.16 33.21 18.75
N LEU A 439 -42.11 32.76 19.43
CA LEU A 439 -42.26 32.11 20.72
C LEU A 439 -42.31 33.10 21.89
N ASN A 440 -43.07 32.79 22.93
CA ASN A 440 -43.23 33.61 24.12
C ASN A 440 -42.34 33.13 25.25
N LYS A 441 -41.35 33.94 25.62
CA LYS A 441 -40.40 33.64 26.70
C LYS A 441 -41.03 33.35 28.08
N GLU A 442 -42.26 33.79 28.34
CA GLU A 442 -42.95 33.52 29.61
C GLU A 442 -43.63 32.14 29.64
N GLY A 443 -43.69 31.44 28.50
CA GLY A 443 -44.28 30.12 28.33
C GLY A 443 -45.54 30.10 27.47
N GLU A 444 -45.69 29.05 26.68
CA GLU A 444 -46.88 28.72 25.87
C GLU A 444 -46.83 27.23 25.45
N THR A 445 -47.57 26.83 24.40
CA THR A 445 -47.54 25.47 23.86
C THR A 445 -47.14 25.47 22.40
N ILE A 446 -46.17 24.63 22.02
CA ILE A 446 -45.85 24.34 20.63
C ILE A 446 -46.58 23.06 20.24
N GLY A 447 -47.38 23.11 19.19
CA GLY A 447 -48.10 21.97 18.64
C GLY A 447 -47.68 21.67 17.20
N LEU A 448 -47.48 20.39 16.90
CA LEU A 448 -47.23 19.85 15.56
C LEU A 448 -48.41 18.98 15.15
N TYR A 449 -49.07 19.34 14.05
CA TYR A 449 -50.28 18.68 13.55
C TYR A 449 -50.07 18.13 12.12
N ASP A 450 -50.81 17.08 11.80
CA ASP A 450 -50.81 16.43 10.49
C ASP A 450 -51.39 17.36 9.40
N VAL A 451 -51.35 16.89 8.15
CA VAL A 451 -51.80 17.61 6.95
C VAL A 451 -53.29 17.97 6.97
N ASP A 452 -54.09 17.27 7.79
CA ASP A 452 -55.51 17.56 7.99
C ASP A 452 -55.77 18.76 8.91
N GLY A 453 -54.73 19.31 9.55
CA GLY A 453 -54.81 20.42 10.50
C GLY A 453 -55.57 20.07 11.79
N ALA A 454 -55.78 18.78 12.08
CA ALA A 454 -56.60 18.31 13.20
C ALA A 454 -55.94 17.19 14.01
N THR A 455 -55.18 16.31 13.36
CA THR A 455 -54.49 15.18 14.01
C THR A 455 -53.20 15.69 14.66
N LEU A 456 -53.13 15.65 15.99
CA LEU A 456 -51.94 16.03 16.74
C LEU A 456 -50.85 14.95 16.60
N LEU A 457 -49.68 15.34 16.10
CA LEU A 457 -48.50 14.48 16.01
C LEU A 457 -47.66 14.56 17.28
N ASP A 458 -47.35 15.78 17.72
CA ASP A 458 -46.59 16.04 18.95
C ASP A 458 -46.88 17.43 19.51
N SER A 459 -46.67 17.60 20.82
CA SER A 459 -46.83 18.91 21.46
C SER A 459 -45.98 19.03 22.72
N ILE A 460 -45.56 20.26 23.03
CA ILE A 460 -44.88 20.59 24.27
C ILE A 460 -45.44 21.89 24.87
N GLU A 461 -45.93 21.81 26.10
CA GLU A 461 -46.23 22.97 26.93
C GLU A 461 -44.99 23.33 27.75
N TYR A 462 -44.57 24.59 27.69
CA TYR A 462 -43.36 25.06 28.36
C TYR A 462 -43.62 26.33 29.17
N GLY A 463 -42.89 26.49 30.27
CA GLY A 463 -42.96 27.67 31.15
C GLY A 463 -41.92 28.73 30.80
N PRO A 464 -41.63 29.69 31.69
CA PRO A 464 -40.63 30.72 31.46
C PRO A 464 -39.27 30.16 31.04
N GLN A 465 -38.73 30.67 29.93
CA GLN A 465 -37.45 30.24 29.35
C GLN A 465 -36.31 31.19 29.71
N THR A 466 -35.08 30.67 29.67
CA THR A 466 -33.86 31.45 29.91
C THR A 466 -33.21 31.76 28.58
N ARG A 467 -32.78 33.02 28.39
CA ARG A 467 -32.01 33.46 27.22
C ARG A 467 -30.85 32.53 26.92
N ASP A 468 -30.65 32.23 25.64
CA ASP A 468 -29.55 31.40 25.12
C ASP A 468 -29.48 29.99 25.74
N VAL A 469 -30.59 29.49 26.30
CA VAL A 469 -30.73 28.12 26.82
C VAL A 469 -31.92 27.49 26.11
N SER A 470 -31.67 26.42 25.35
CA SER A 470 -32.73 25.67 24.68
C SER A 470 -33.44 24.74 25.67
N TYR A 471 -34.60 24.25 25.26
CA TYR A 471 -35.33 23.20 25.94
C TYR A 471 -35.41 22.00 24.99
N ALA A 472 -34.85 20.87 25.40
CA ALA A 472 -34.59 19.73 24.53
C ALA A 472 -35.14 18.44 25.13
N ARG A 473 -35.50 17.48 24.29
CA ARG A 473 -35.69 16.09 24.74
C ARG A 473 -34.35 15.54 25.23
N SER A 474 -34.35 14.85 26.37
CA SER A 474 -33.15 14.27 26.99
C SER A 474 -32.42 13.22 26.13
N VAL A 475 -33.13 12.62 25.17
CA VAL A 475 -32.65 11.75 24.09
C VAL A 475 -33.56 12.04 22.89
N ASP A 476 -33.02 12.06 21.67
CA ASP A 476 -33.83 12.35 20.47
C ASP A 476 -35.04 11.43 20.35
N GLY A 477 -36.22 12.01 20.05
CA GLY A 477 -37.48 11.26 20.01
C GLY A 477 -38.00 10.76 21.36
N GLY A 478 -37.27 10.94 22.46
CA GLY A 478 -37.62 10.45 23.80
C GLY A 478 -38.61 11.34 24.55
N GLY A 479 -39.42 10.78 25.44
CA GLY A 479 -40.53 11.51 26.10
C GLY A 479 -40.17 12.50 27.22
N SER A 480 -38.92 12.62 27.63
CA SER A 480 -38.52 13.49 28.78
C SER A 480 -37.78 14.74 28.29
N TRP A 481 -38.14 15.91 28.81
CA TRP A 481 -37.58 17.22 28.43
C TRP A 481 -36.70 17.83 29.53
N GLN A 482 -35.70 18.60 29.13
CA GLN A 482 -34.77 19.29 30.04
C GLN A 482 -34.23 20.60 29.44
N PRO A 483 -33.85 21.59 30.26
CA PRO A 483 -33.06 22.73 29.80
C PRO A 483 -31.69 22.26 29.31
N CYS A 484 -31.25 22.77 28.17
CA CYS A 484 -29.98 22.47 27.54
C CYS A 484 -29.14 23.77 27.42
N PRO A 485 -28.15 23.98 28.31
CA PRO A 485 -27.30 25.17 28.26
C PRO A 485 -26.38 25.25 27.03
N PHE A 486 -26.24 24.14 26.31
CA PHE A 486 -25.45 24.02 25.09
C PHE A 486 -26.38 23.45 24.00
N PRO A 487 -27.06 24.32 23.22
CA PRO A 487 -28.06 23.87 22.26
C PRO A 487 -27.46 22.95 21.19
N THR A 488 -28.26 22.03 20.66
CA THR A 488 -27.83 20.96 19.75
C THR A 488 -28.51 21.02 18.37
N PRO A 489 -28.64 22.19 17.72
CA PRO A 489 -29.37 22.31 16.46
C PRO A 489 -28.74 21.44 15.35
N GLY A 490 -29.57 20.64 14.68
CA GLY A 490 -29.16 19.73 13.62
C GLY A 490 -28.36 18.52 14.10
N GLY A 491 -28.24 18.30 15.41
CA GLY A 491 -27.44 17.24 16.01
C GLY A 491 -28.19 16.50 17.13
N PRO A 492 -27.59 15.42 17.67
CA PRO A 492 -28.25 14.65 18.72
C PRO A 492 -28.19 15.35 20.08
N ASN A 493 -29.33 15.35 20.80
CA ASN A 493 -29.44 15.96 22.13
C ASN A 493 -28.60 15.22 23.20
N SER A 494 -28.10 14.02 22.92
CA SER A 494 -27.29 13.22 23.83
C SER A 494 -26.38 12.21 23.10
N ASN A 495 -25.44 11.62 23.82
CA ASN A 495 -24.59 10.53 23.29
C ASN A 495 -25.30 9.16 23.23
N VAL A 496 -26.58 9.09 23.63
CA VAL A 496 -27.41 7.89 23.52
C VAL A 496 -28.16 7.95 22.19
N PRO A 497 -28.20 6.85 21.40
CA PRO A 497 -28.97 6.83 20.15
C PRO A 497 -30.43 7.24 20.36
N GLY A 498 -30.95 8.03 19.44
CA GLY A 498 -32.36 8.44 19.41
C GLY A 498 -33.33 7.26 19.36
N GLN A 499 -34.57 7.48 19.80
CA GLN A 499 -35.61 6.46 19.70
C GLN A 499 -36.13 6.34 18.25
N THR A 500 -36.40 5.12 17.79
CA THR A 500 -36.74 4.83 16.38
C THR A 500 -38.20 4.38 16.16
N ALA A 501 -39.09 4.62 17.12
CA ALA A 501 -40.51 4.23 17.04
C ALA A 501 -41.49 5.40 17.27
N GLY A 502 -41.02 6.65 17.16
CA GLY A 502 -41.74 7.86 17.60
C GLY A 502 -42.43 8.68 16.50
N GLY A 503 -42.18 8.41 15.22
CA GLY A 503 -42.68 9.26 14.14
C GLY A 503 -41.96 10.62 14.06
N LEU A 504 -42.63 11.66 13.56
CA LEU A 504 -42.10 13.02 13.56
C LEU A 504 -42.42 13.71 14.89
N VAL A 505 -41.40 14.27 15.55
CA VAL A 505 -41.55 14.92 16.87
C VAL A 505 -40.88 16.29 16.90
N ILE A 506 -41.31 17.15 17.82
CA ILE A 506 -40.58 18.35 18.24
C ILE A 506 -39.44 17.88 19.14
N ASN A 507 -38.19 18.17 18.80
CA ASN A 507 -37.02 17.60 19.47
C ASN A 507 -36.31 18.57 20.42
N GLU A 508 -36.18 19.82 19.99
CA GLU A 508 -35.52 20.89 20.71
C GLU A 508 -36.14 22.23 20.28
N PHE A 509 -36.14 23.23 21.15
CA PHE A 509 -36.49 24.61 20.77
C PHE A 509 -35.76 25.60 21.66
N MET A 510 -35.59 26.84 21.18
CA MET A 510 -35.05 27.93 21.99
C MET A 510 -35.93 29.16 21.88
N VAL A 511 -36.15 29.78 23.04
CA VAL A 511 -36.90 31.03 23.19
C VAL A 511 -35.98 32.09 23.79
N ASP A 512 -35.94 33.30 23.19
CA ASP A 512 -34.95 34.36 23.44
C ASP A 512 -33.52 33.95 23.06
N ASN A 513 -33.34 33.55 21.80
CA ASN A 513 -32.01 33.39 21.18
C ASN A 513 -31.37 34.77 20.93
N LYS A 514 -30.12 34.95 21.33
CA LYS A 514 -29.37 36.20 21.16
C LYS A 514 -27.95 35.99 20.71
N THR A 515 -27.38 34.82 20.97
CA THR A 515 -25.96 34.54 20.68
C THR A 515 -25.66 33.12 20.19
N THR A 516 -26.64 32.21 20.14
CA THR A 516 -26.34 30.78 19.93
C THR A 516 -26.44 30.34 18.47
N VAL A 517 -27.61 30.44 17.84
CA VAL A 517 -27.82 29.95 16.47
C VAL A 517 -28.25 31.13 15.61
N GLU A 518 -27.46 31.44 14.60
CA GLU A 518 -27.71 32.56 13.69
C GLU A 518 -28.58 32.10 12.51
N ASP A 519 -29.48 32.97 12.04
CA ASP A 519 -30.25 32.70 10.82
C ASP A 519 -29.33 32.75 9.59
N PRO A 520 -29.23 31.68 8.78
CA PRO A 520 -28.43 31.68 7.56
C PRO A 520 -28.96 32.65 6.47
N VAL A 521 -30.22 33.08 6.53
CA VAL A 521 -30.81 34.00 5.55
C VAL A 521 -30.51 35.47 5.91
N GLU A 522 -30.51 35.82 7.19
CA GLU A 522 -30.19 37.16 7.69
C GLU A 522 -28.99 37.15 8.67
N PRO A 523 -27.74 37.25 8.17
CA PRO A 523 -26.55 37.28 9.01
C PRO A 523 -26.60 38.41 10.06
N GLY A 524 -26.36 38.03 11.32
CA GLY A 524 -26.42 38.85 12.51
C GLY A 524 -27.75 38.79 13.25
N ASP A 525 -28.76 38.11 12.72
CA ASP A 525 -30.03 37.88 13.42
C ASP A 525 -30.06 36.52 14.15
N TYR A 526 -30.72 36.50 15.31
CA TYR A 526 -30.81 35.36 16.21
C TYR A 526 -32.28 35.11 16.59
N PRO A 527 -33.11 34.64 15.66
CA PRO A 527 -34.51 34.37 15.94
C PRO A 527 -34.69 33.15 16.85
N ASP A 528 -35.87 33.05 17.47
CA ASP A 528 -36.31 31.85 18.17
C ASP A 528 -36.41 30.69 17.16
N TRP A 529 -36.27 29.45 17.61
CA TRP A 529 -36.29 28.31 16.70
C TRP A 529 -36.88 27.05 17.33
N ILE A 530 -37.38 26.18 16.46
CA ILE A 530 -37.99 24.89 16.75
C ILE A 530 -37.30 23.85 15.89
N GLU A 531 -36.87 22.74 16.48
CA GLU A 531 -36.28 21.61 15.79
C GLU A 531 -37.28 20.45 15.73
N LEU A 532 -37.42 19.87 14.55
CA LEU A 532 -38.14 18.61 14.32
C LEU A 532 -37.15 17.45 14.15
N TYR A 533 -37.51 16.27 14.61
CA TYR A 533 -36.72 15.04 14.45
C TYR A 533 -37.59 13.90 13.90
N ASN A 534 -37.06 13.15 12.92
CA ASN A 534 -37.70 11.93 12.44
C ASN A 534 -37.23 10.71 13.26
N ALA A 535 -38.04 10.35 14.25
CA ALA A 535 -37.90 9.18 15.10
C ALA A 535 -38.52 7.90 14.50
N SER A 536 -38.68 7.80 13.17
CA SER A 536 -39.20 6.62 12.47
C SER A 536 -38.14 5.94 11.60
N GLU A 537 -38.47 4.77 11.05
CA GLU A 537 -37.60 4.02 10.12
C GLU A 537 -37.83 4.39 8.64
N GLU A 538 -38.77 5.30 8.35
CA GLU A 538 -39.13 5.72 6.99
C GLU A 538 -38.95 7.24 6.81
N ALA A 539 -38.82 7.70 5.57
CA ALA A 539 -38.79 9.13 5.28
C ALA A 539 -40.18 9.77 5.53
N ILE A 540 -40.22 10.91 6.24
CA ILE A 540 -41.46 11.62 6.54
C ILE A 540 -41.53 12.90 5.71
N ALA A 541 -42.58 13.03 4.90
CA ALA A 541 -42.90 14.28 4.22
C ALA A 541 -43.51 15.29 5.21
N LEU A 542 -43.00 16.52 5.18
CA LEU A 542 -43.40 17.62 6.06
C LEU A 542 -44.39 18.60 5.41
N ASN A 543 -44.52 18.56 4.08
CA ASN A 543 -45.39 19.48 3.36
C ASN A 543 -46.84 19.39 3.84
N GLY A 544 -47.42 20.56 4.08
CA GLY A 544 -48.81 20.66 4.50
C GLY A 544 -49.05 20.34 5.98
N LEU A 545 -48.04 19.85 6.73
CA LEU A 545 -48.12 19.77 8.20
C LEU A 545 -48.25 21.17 8.79
N HIS A 546 -48.76 21.26 10.02
CA HIS A 546 -48.95 22.54 10.68
C HIS A 546 -48.16 22.64 11.99
N LEU A 547 -47.57 23.80 12.22
CA LEU A 547 -47.06 24.19 13.53
C LEU A 547 -47.84 25.39 14.08
N THR A 548 -47.95 25.42 15.40
CA THR A 548 -48.63 26.50 16.11
C THR A 548 -48.04 26.71 17.50
N ASP A 549 -48.07 27.96 17.95
CA ASP A 549 -47.90 28.41 19.33
C ASP A 549 -49.25 28.55 20.09
N ASP A 550 -50.39 28.36 19.41
CA ASP A 550 -51.74 28.39 19.99
C ASP A 550 -52.51 27.10 19.69
N PRO A 551 -52.69 26.20 20.68
CA PRO A 551 -53.46 24.96 20.50
C PRO A 551 -54.92 25.15 20.05
N ASN A 552 -55.48 26.36 20.20
CA ASN A 552 -56.84 26.66 19.72
C ASN A 552 -56.88 27.04 18.23
N ASP A 553 -55.72 27.27 17.62
CA ASP A 553 -55.54 27.49 16.19
C ASP A 553 -54.44 26.54 15.66
N PRO A 554 -54.76 25.25 15.45
CA PRO A 554 -53.80 24.24 15.01
C PRO A 554 -53.21 24.51 13.62
N THR A 555 -53.75 25.49 12.88
CA THR A 555 -53.39 25.80 11.49
C THR A 555 -52.62 27.12 11.33
N ARG A 556 -52.07 27.71 12.40
CA ARG A 556 -51.41 29.03 12.36
C ARG A 556 -50.30 29.14 11.32
N TRP A 557 -49.43 28.14 11.23
CA TRP A 557 -48.45 28.05 10.18
C TRP A 557 -48.51 26.69 9.53
N GLN A 558 -48.76 26.67 8.23
CA GLN A 558 -48.63 25.47 7.42
C GLN A 558 -47.21 25.44 6.85
N ILE A 559 -46.51 24.31 7.03
CA ILE A 559 -45.28 24.03 6.29
C ILE A 559 -45.64 24.07 4.79
N PRO A 560 -45.02 24.94 3.98
CA PRO A 560 -45.48 25.25 2.63
C PRO A 560 -45.86 24.01 1.79
N SER A 561 -47.09 24.00 1.28
CA SER A 561 -47.62 22.92 0.43
C SER A 561 -47.07 22.96 -1.00
N GLU A 562 -46.67 24.15 -1.46
CA GLU A 562 -46.04 24.38 -2.76
C GLU A 562 -44.60 24.83 -2.53
N ILE A 563 -43.65 23.93 -2.78
CA ILE A 563 -42.24 24.26 -2.88
C ILE A 563 -41.97 24.49 -4.37
N PHE A 564 -41.32 25.59 -4.75
CA PHE A 564 -40.66 25.60 -6.05
C PHE A 564 -39.57 24.56 -5.97
N ALA A 565 -39.63 23.53 -6.82
CA ALA A 565 -38.63 22.47 -6.79
C ALA A 565 -37.24 23.11 -6.82
N PRO A 566 -36.39 22.88 -5.80
CA PRO A 566 -35.00 23.30 -5.90
C PRO A 566 -34.42 22.67 -7.16
N THR A 567 -33.46 23.37 -7.73
CA THR A 567 -32.64 22.77 -8.78
C THR A 567 -31.86 21.59 -8.19
N LEU A 568 -31.47 20.65 -9.04
CA LEU A 568 -30.59 19.56 -8.61
C LEU A 568 -29.32 20.12 -7.94
N ARG A 569 -28.76 21.23 -8.47
CA ARG A 569 -27.62 21.93 -7.87
C ARG A 569 -27.87 22.38 -6.43
N GLU A 570 -28.99 23.05 -6.18
CA GLU A 570 -29.34 23.58 -4.86
C GLU A 570 -29.52 22.45 -3.83
N GLU A 571 -30.18 21.36 -4.22
CA GLU A 571 -30.38 20.22 -3.32
C GLU A 571 -29.06 19.51 -2.98
N ILE A 572 -28.15 19.39 -3.96
CA ILE A 572 -26.79 18.87 -3.71
C ILE A 572 -26.03 19.79 -2.74
N ALA A 573 -26.03 21.10 -2.99
CA ALA A 573 -25.34 22.07 -2.14
C ALA A 573 -25.88 22.02 -0.70
N ARG A 574 -27.21 21.93 -0.54
CA ARG A 574 -27.86 21.80 0.77
C ARG A 574 -27.34 20.58 1.53
N ARG A 575 -27.32 19.40 0.90
CA ARG A 575 -26.88 18.14 1.53
C ARG A 575 -25.40 18.14 1.90
N LEU A 576 -24.56 18.75 1.07
CA LEU A 576 -23.12 18.76 1.25
C LEU A 576 -22.61 19.90 2.15
N SER A 577 -23.44 20.90 2.46
CA SER A 577 -23.07 22.11 3.22
C SER A 577 -22.43 21.86 4.60
N LYS A 578 -22.76 20.72 5.23
CA LYS A 578 -22.22 20.31 6.54
C LYS A 578 -20.81 19.72 6.49
N TYR A 579 -20.26 19.44 5.31
CA TYR A 579 -18.94 18.80 5.14
C TYR A 579 -17.89 19.81 4.66
N THR A 580 -17.36 20.61 5.58
CA THR A 580 -16.39 21.68 5.27
C THR A 580 -14.95 21.35 5.65
N THR A 581 -14.72 20.24 6.35
CA THR A 581 -13.39 19.82 6.83
C THR A 581 -13.06 18.42 6.37
N TYR A 582 -11.79 18.20 6.03
CA TYR A 582 -11.26 16.88 5.74
C TYR A 582 -10.38 16.38 6.91
N PRO A 583 -10.56 15.13 7.38
CA PRO A 583 -11.65 14.22 7.04
C PRO A 583 -12.99 14.68 7.68
N PRO A 584 -14.15 14.32 7.10
CA PRO A 584 -15.46 14.56 7.70
C PRO A 584 -15.60 13.89 9.07
N ALA A 585 -16.31 14.54 10.00
CA ALA A 585 -16.53 14.03 11.35
C ALA A 585 -17.39 12.76 11.37
N ASP A 586 -18.42 12.70 10.51
CA ASP A 586 -19.30 11.55 10.33
C ASP A 586 -19.21 11.01 8.89
N MET A 587 -18.34 10.02 8.70
CA MET A 587 -18.17 9.33 7.42
C MET A 587 -19.39 8.49 7.02
N GLN A 588 -20.19 8.02 7.99
CA GLN A 588 -21.35 7.19 7.71
C GLN A 588 -22.48 8.06 7.13
N MET A 589 -22.71 9.23 7.72
CA MET A 589 -23.67 10.20 7.21
C MET A 589 -23.26 10.70 5.82
N LEU A 590 -21.97 10.99 5.60
CA LEU A 590 -21.47 11.39 4.28
C LEU A 590 -21.80 10.36 3.20
N SER A 591 -21.50 9.09 3.44
CA SER A 591 -21.74 8.05 2.45
C SER A 591 -23.24 7.89 2.13
N ARG A 592 -24.12 8.04 3.12
CA ARG A 592 -25.58 8.06 2.90
C ARG A 592 -26.01 9.26 2.05
N ASP A 593 -25.50 10.45 2.34
CA ASP A 593 -25.82 11.67 1.60
C ASP A 593 -25.34 11.57 0.14
N LEU A 594 -24.12 11.09 -0.09
CA LEU A 594 -23.59 10.88 -1.43
C LEU A 594 -24.38 9.80 -2.19
N ALA A 595 -24.74 8.68 -1.57
CA ALA A 595 -25.60 7.68 -2.18
C ALA A 595 -26.99 8.24 -2.56
N SER A 596 -27.55 9.08 -1.68
CA SER A 596 -28.81 9.76 -1.92
C SER A 596 -28.70 10.77 -3.07
N ILE A 597 -27.59 11.52 -3.17
CA ILE A 597 -27.30 12.42 -4.30
C ILE A 597 -27.20 11.63 -5.61
N ARG A 598 -26.44 10.52 -5.65
CA ARG A 598 -26.33 9.67 -6.84
C ARG A 598 -27.69 9.15 -7.31
N SER A 599 -28.60 8.90 -6.38
CA SER A 599 -29.96 8.47 -6.69
C SER A 599 -30.76 9.57 -7.42
N LEU A 600 -30.55 10.86 -7.09
CA LEU A 600 -31.21 11.98 -7.78
C LEU A 600 -30.86 12.05 -9.28
N PHE A 601 -29.62 11.71 -9.65
CA PHE A 601 -29.19 11.66 -11.05
C PHE A 601 -29.79 10.48 -11.82
N THR A 602 -29.88 9.33 -11.16
CA THR A 602 -30.20 8.06 -11.80
C THR A 602 -31.69 7.76 -11.85
N ASP A 603 -32.48 8.41 -11.01
CA ASP A 603 -33.94 8.35 -11.05
C ASP A 603 -34.50 9.29 -12.14
N ALA A 604 -35.00 8.70 -13.23
CA ALA A 604 -35.61 9.42 -14.35
C ALA A 604 -36.98 10.04 -14.01
N GLY A 605 -37.59 9.64 -12.88
CA GLY A 605 -38.71 10.34 -12.30
C GLY A 605 -38.29 11.74 -11.86
N VAL A 606 -37.19 11.80 -11.09
CA VAL A 606 -36.59 12.93 -10.34
C VAL A 606 -35.92 13.99 -11.20
N THR A 607 -35.02 13.57 -12.09
CA THR A 607 -34.33 14.45 -13.04
C THR A 607 -34.64 13.97 -14.45
N ARG A 608 -34.70 14.83 -15.45
CA ARG A 608 -35.11 14.53 -16.83
C ARG A 608 -34.16 15.19 -17.83
N PHE A 609 -34.01 14.58 -19.00
CA PHE A 609 -33.60 15.31 -20.19
C PHE A 609 -34.90 15.79 -20.82
N ASP A 610 -35.19 17.08 -20.69
CA ASP A 610 -36.33 17.67 -21.38
C ASP A 610 -36.14 17.60 -22.91
N ASP A 611 -37.19 17.91 -23.66
CA ASP A 611 -37.19 17.74 -25.11
C ASP A 611 -36.04 18.52 -25.77
N ASP A 612 -35.76 19.74 -25.30
CA ASP A 612 -34.68 20.59 -25.83
C ASP A 612 -33.28 19.98 -25.55
N LEU A 613 -33.02 19.52 -24.32
CA LEU A 613 -31.73 18.92 -23.96
C LEU A 613 -31.55 17.55 -24.62
N ARG A 614 -32.65 16.78 -24.74
CA ARG A 614 -32.67 15.48 -25.41
C ARG A 614 -32.36 15.64 -26.90
N GLU A 615 -33.05 16.53 -27.60
CA GLU A 615 -32.81 16.82 -29.01
C GLU A 615 -31.39 17.36 -29.23
N GLY A 616 -30.91 18.28 -28.39
CA GLY A 616 -29.57 18.83 -28.52
C GLY A 616 -28.45 17.79 -28.38
N VAL A 617 -28.60 16.81 -27.47
CA VAL A 617 -27.65 15.68 -27.35
C VAL A 617 -27.75 14.75 -28.56
N ILE A 618 -28.97 14.44 -29.03
CA ILE A 618 -29.18 13.59 -30.22
C ILE A 618 -28.58 14.24 -31.47
N ASP A 619 -28.75 15.54 -31.67
CA ASP A 619 -28.18 16.30 -32.79
C ASP A 619 -26.66 16.19 -32.81
N VAL A 620 -26.02 16.34 -31.65
CA VAL A 620 -24.57 16.13 -31.52
C VAL A 620 -24.19 14.69 -31.85
N LEU A 621 -24.88 13.69 -31.30
CA LEU A 621 -24.51 12.28 -31.50
C LEU A 621 -24.82 11.74 -32.90
N THR A 622 -25.73 12.39 -33.63
CA THR A 622 -26.13 12.02 -35.00
C THR A 622 -25.47 12.89 -36.07
N ASP A 623 -24.67 13.89 -35.69
CA ASP A 623 -23.95 14.74 -36.64
C ASP A 623 -23.07 13.87 -37.57
N PRO A 624 -23.33 13.89 -38.89
CA PRO A 624 -22.57 13.08 -39.85
C PRO A 624 -21.08 13.39 -39.89
N SER A 625 -20.65 14.58 -39.43
CA SER A 625 -19.25 14.95 -39.34
C SER A 625 -18.49 14.18 -38.25
N TYR A 626 -19.20 13.63 -37.28
CA TYR A 626 -18.63 12.80 -36.21
C TYR A 626 -18.71 11.30 -36.51
N GLY A 627 -19.63 10.89 -37.39
CA GLY A 627 -19.62 9.57 -38.02
C GLY A 627 -19.99 8.41 -37.08
N PHE A 628 -20.76 8.64 -36.03
CA PHE A 628 -21.28 7.57 -35.18
C PHE A 628 -22.36 6.74 -35.89
N ASP A 629 -22.23 5.42 -35.82
CA ASP A 629 -23.27 4.47 -36.24
C ASP A 629 -24.29 4.27 -35.10
N PRO A 630 -25.57 4.62 -35.28
CA PRO A 630 -26.57 4.48 -34.22
C PRO A 630 -26.77 3.06 -33.70
N ASN A 631 -26.47 2.05 -34.51
CA ASN A 631 -26.67 0.63 -34.17
C ASN A 631 -25.46 0.00 -33.47
N VAL A 632 -24.47 0.81 -33.08
CA VAL A 632 -23.27 0.35 -32.39
C VAL A 632 -23.21 1.01 -31.02
N PRO A 633 -22.96 0.26 -29.93
CA PRO A 633 -22.90 0.87 -28.59
C PRO A 633 -21.84 1.98 -28.51
N LEU A 634 -22.22 3.11 -27.92
CA LEU A 634 -21.32 4.23 -27.60
C LEU A 634 -20.83 4.10 -26.16
N ARG A 635 -19.57 4.43 -25.92
CA ARG A 635 -18.94 4.49 -24.60
C ARG A 635 -18.86 5.94 -24.15
N PHE A 636 -19.43 6.21 -22.98
CA PHE A 636 -19.44 7.50 -22.30
C PHE A 636 -18.45 7.43 -21.13
N ARG A 637 -17.38 8.24 -21.20
CA ARG A 637 -16.33 8.32 -20.18
C ARG A 637 -16.39 9.68 -19.48
N SER A 638 -16.24 9.67 -18.16
CA SER A 638 -16.07 10.87 -17.34
C SER A 638 -14.90 11.74 -17.83
N SER A 639 -15.08 13.07 -17.82
CA SER A 639 -14.07 14.06 -18.16
C SER A 639 -14.22 15.29 -17.27
N THR A 640 -13.57 15.32 -16.10
CA THR A 640 -13.65 16.47 -15.17
C THR A 640 -12.55 17.51 -15.47
N ASN A 641 -12.72 18.77 -15.06
CA ASN A 641 -11.70 19.82 -15.23
C ASN A 641 -10.51 19.71 -14.26
N VAL A 642 -10.61 18.81 -13.28
CA VAL A 642 -9.57 18.57 -12.27
C VAL A 642 -8.75 17.33 -12.56
N GLU A 643 -9.32 16.33 -13.25
CA GLU A 643 -8.61 15.09 -13.54
C GLU A 643 -7.62 15.18 -14.68
N ASP A 644 -6.65 14.24 -14.64
CA ASP A 644 -5.59 14.08 -15.63
C ASP A 644 -4.81 15.38 -15.88
N SER A 645 -4.70 16.17 -14.81
CA SER A 645 -3.83 17.34 -14.68
C SER A 645 -2.48 16.92 -14.10
N VAL A 646 -1.55 17.87 -14.02
CA VAL A 646 -0.23 17.64 -13.42
C VAL A 646 -0.28 17.43 -11.91
N ASP A 647 -1.37 17.85 -11.25
CA ASP A 647 -1.49 17.87 -9.79
C ASP A 647 -2.54 16.87 -9.27
N PHE A 648 -3.41 16.36 -10.15
CA PHE A 648 -4.54 15.50 -9.76
C PHE A 648 -4.88 14.47 -10.84
N ILE A 649 -4.96 13.19 -10.44
CA ILE A 649 -5.42 12.09 -11.31
C ILE A 649 -6.79 11.60 -10.82
N GLY A 650 -7.74 11.47 -11.75
CA GLY A 650 -9.10 10.95 -11.46
C GLY A 650 -9.25 9.43 -11.65
N ALA A 651 -8.15 8.67 -11.64
CA ALA A 651 -8.15 7.26 -12.02
C ALA A 651 -9.04 6.43 -11.08
N GLY A 652 -10.15 5.90 -11.59
CA GLY A 652 -11.15 5.16 -10.80
C GLY A 652 -11.73 5.91 -9.61
N LEU A 653 -11.77 7.25 -9.71
CA LEU A 653 -12.71 8.05 -8.93
C LEU A 653 -14.11 8.04 -9.56
N TYR A 654 -14.15 7.93 -10.89
CA TYR A 654 -15.36 8.10 -11.70
C TYR A 654 -15.58 6.90 -12.62
N ASP A 655 -16.84 6.66 -12.96
CA ASP A 655 -17.27 5.50 -13.74
C ASP A 655 -17.47 5.84 -15.22
N SER A 656 -17.54 4.80 -16.05
CA SER A 656 -17.81 4.93 -17.49
C SER A 656 -18.83 3.89 -17.92
N PHE A 657 -19.80 4.30 -18.74
CA PHE A 657 -20.93 3.47 -19.13
C PHE A 657 -21.07 3.40 -20.65
N SER A 658 -21.70 2.34 -21.14
CA SER A 658 -22.06 2.21 -22.55
C SER A 658 -23.57 2.36 -22.73
N GLY A 659 -24.00 3.05 -23.77
CA GLY A 659 -25.40 3.26 -24.17
C GLY A 659 -25.60 3.08 -25.68
N CYS A 660 -26.84 2.85 -26.09
CA CYS A 660 -27.25 2.64 -27.47
C CYS A 660 -27.95 3.87 -28.01
N LEU A 661 -27.49 4.36 -29.17
CA LEU A 661 -28.10 5.52 -29.84
C LEU A 661 -29.36 5.13 -30.62
N ALA A 662 -29.46 3.90 -31.14
CA ALA A 662 -30.68 3.40 -31.79
C ALA A 662 -31.88 3.41 -30.83
N ASP A 663 -31.72 2.92 -29.61
CA ASP A 663 -32.75 2.94 -28.54
C ASP A 663 -33.21 4.37 -28.18
N ALA A 664 -32.38 5.39 -28.44
CA ALA A 664 -32.79 6.77 -28.20
C ALA A 664 -33.66 7.34 -29.34
N LEU A 665 -33.71 6.66 -30.49
CA LEU A 665 -34.28 7.10 -31.76
C LEU A 665 -35.54 6.32 -32.19
N ASP A 666 -35.80 5.13 -31.67
CA ASP A 666 -36.89 4.23 -32.10
C ASP A 666 -38.23 4.43 -31.36
N ALA A 667 -38.25 5.26 -30.33
CA ALA A 667 -39.45 5.78 -29.66
C ALA A 667 -40.33 4.72 -28.96
N ASP A 668 -39.78 3.54 -28.67
CA ASP A 668 -40.24 2.67 -27.60
C ASP A 668 -39.23 2.67 -26.43
N ASP A 669 -39.73 2.28 -25.26
CA ASP A 669 -38.90 1.94 -24.08
C ASP A 669 -38.91 0.41 -23.87
N ALA A 670 -39.32 -0.35 -24.89
CA ALA A 670 -39.60 -1.77 -24.86
C ALA A 670 -38.61 -2.53 -25.75
N GLY A 671 -37.69 -3.25 -25.13
CA GLY A 671 -36.62 -3.97 -25.81
C GLY A 671 -37.09 -5.02 -26.84
N PRO A 672 -36.14 -5.59 -27.60
CA PRO A 672 -34.71 -5.66 -27.28
C PRO A 672 -33.90 -4.43 -27.70
N CYS A 673 -32.74 -4.23 -27.06
CA CYS A 673 -31.78 -3.18 -27.40
C CYS A 673 -31.39 -3.24 -28.90
N GLY A 674 -31.49 -2.12 -29.62
CA GLY A 674 -31.15 -1.97 -31.03
C GLY A 674 -29.66 -2.18 -31.32
N CYS A 675 -28.80 -1.96 -30.33
CA CYS A 675 -27.35 -2.21 -30.45
C CYS A 675 -26.93 -3.62 -30.01
N ASP A 676 -27.77 -4.34 -29.26
CA ASP A 676 -27.53 -5.72 -28.82
C ASP A 676 -28.86 -6.51 -28.77
N PRO A 677 -29.19 -7.26 -29.84
CA PRO A 677 -30.45 -7.98 -29.93
C PRO A 677 -30.57 -9.15 -28.93
N ASN A 678 -29.49 -9.51 -28.22
CA ASN A 678 -29.55 -10.52 -27.15
C ASN A 678 -29.93 -9.92 -25.79
N ARG A 679 -30.11 -8.60 -25.72
CA ARG A 679 -30.48 -7.89 -24.50
C ARG A 679 -31.95 -7.51 -24.54
N ASP A 680 -32.72 -8.11 -23.64
CA ASP A 680 -34.18 -7.93 -23.56
C ASP A 680 -34.60 -6.51 -23.13
N SER A 681 -33.70 -5.72 -22.56
CA SER A 681 -33.94 -4.34 -22.13
C SER A 681 -33.13 -3.34 -22.95
N GLU A 682 -33.74 -2.22 -23.31
CA GLU A 682 -33.04 -1.07 -23.88
C GLU A 682 -32.00 -0.49 -22.92
N LYS A 683 -31.04 0.23 -23.50
CA LYS A 683 -30.00 0.91 -22.76
C LYS A 683 -29.64 2.21 -23.45
N ASP A 684 -30.58 3.16 -23.44
CA ASP A 684 -30.43 4.42 -24.14
C ASP A 684 -29.19 5.24 -23.68
N VAL A 685 -28.80 6.21 -24.50
CA VAL A 685 -27.64 7.07 -24.22
C VAL A 685 -27.84 7.95 -22.97
N PHE A 686 -29.08 8.30 -22.63
CA PHE A 686 -29.38 9.19 -21.51
C PHE A 686 -29.19 8.49 -20.16
N HIS A 687 -29.55 7.20 -20.08
CA HIS A 687 -29.21 6.36 -18.94
C HIS A 687 -27.69 6.32 -18.74
N ALA A 688 -26.90 6.14 -19.81
CA ALA A 688 -25.45 6.14 -19.69
C ALA A 688 -24.89 7.49 -19.19
N ILE A 689 -25.41 8.62 -19.70
CA ILE A 689 -24.98 9.96 -19.26
C ILE A 689 -25.31 10.19 -17.76
N ARG A 690 -26.51 9.80 -17.31
CA ARG A 690 -26.90 9.90 -15.88
C ARG A 690 -25.95 9.16 -14.95
N GLN A 691 -25.57 7.94 -15.35
CA GLN A 691 -24.68 7.12 -14.54
C GLN A 691 -23.26 7.74 -14.48
N VAL A 692 -22.76 8.31 -15.59
CA VAL A 692 -21.49 9.06 -15.59
C VAL A 692 -21.59 10.29 -14.68
N PHE A 693 -22.67 11.06 -14.77
CA PHE A 693 -22.90 12.24 -13.92
C PHE A 693 -23.01 11.89 -12.45
N ALA A 694 -23.73 10.83 -12.09
CA ALA A 694 -23.83 10.33 -10.73
C ALA A 694 -22.45 9.98 -10.15
N SER A 695 -21.57 9.38 -10.95
CA SER A 695 -20.23 9.00 -10.50
C SER A 695 -19.36 10.17 -10.03
N PHE A 696 -19.71 11.41 -10.39
CA PHE A 696 -19.05 12.62 -9.86
C PHE A 696 -19.11 12.69 -8.32
N TYR A 697 -20.15 12.09 -7.73
CA TYR A 697 -20.40 12.01 -6.29
C TYR A 697 -20.10 10.62 -5.71
N ASN A 698 -19.21 9.84 -6.34
CA ASN A 698 -18.64 8.66 -5.70
C ASN A 698 -17.85 9.07 -4.44
N ASP A 699 -17.84 8.21 -3.43
CA ASP A 699 -17.30 8.51 -2.10
C ASP A 699 -15.84 9.00 -2.16
N ASN A 700 -14.97 8.25 -2.85
CA ASN A 700 -13.57 8.65 -3.03
C ASN A 700 -13.41 9.91 -3.89
N ALA A 701 -14.31 10.13 -4.87
CA ALA A 701 -14.24 11.30 -5.74
C ALA A 701 -14.52 12.59 -4.96
N TYR A 702 -15.57 12.59 -4.14
CA TYR A 702 -15.91 13.73 -3.31
C TYR A 702 -14.87 13.96 -2.19
N LEU A 703 -14.46 12.90 -1.49
CA LEU A 703 -13.46 13.00 -0.42
C LEU A 703 -12.14 13.59 -0.92
N GLU A 704 -11.70 13.23 -2.12
CA GLU A 704 -10.48 13.77 -2.70
C GLU A 704 -10.64 15.26 -3.03
N ARG A 705 -11.77 15.70 -3.60
CA ARG A 705 -12.02 17.13 -3.83
C ARG A 705 -12.07 17.93 -2.52
N LEU A 706 -12.72 17.38 -1.49
CA LEU A 706 -12.78 17.97 -0.15
C LEU A 706 -11.39 18.05 0.50
N ARG A 707 -10.53 17.03 0.31
CA ARG A 707 -9.14 17.00 0.80
C ARG A 707 -8.29 18.14 0.24
N HIS A 708 -8.55 18.55 -1.00
CA HIS A 708 -7.89 19.68 -1.65
C HIS A 708 -8.60 21.02 -1.42
N GLY A 709 -9.71 21.04 -0.67
CA GLY A 709 -10.49 22.24 -0.41
C GLY A 709 -11.10 22.86 -1.67
N LEU A 710 -11.46 22.03 -2.65
CA LEU A 710 -12.06 22.50 -3.89
C LEU A 710 -13.50 22.96 -3.67
N ASP A 711 -13.86 24.08 -4.31
CA ASP A 711 -15.24 24.54 -4.40
C ASP A 711 -15.99 23.71 -5.45
N GLU A 712 -17.12 23.10 -5.07
CA GLU A 712 -17.95 22.28 -5.96
C GLU A 712 -18.50 23.08 -7.16
N SER A 713 -18.59 24.41 -7.05
CA SER A 713 -19.04 25.28 -8.15
C SER A 713 -17.98 25.50 -9.24
N ASP A 714 -16.70 25.32 -8.91
CA ASP A 714 -15.58 25.45 -9.85
C ASP A 714 -15.33 24.17 -10.65
N VAL A 715 -15.96 23.06 -10.28
CA VAL A 715 -15.72 21.73 -10.85
C VAL A 715 -16.97 21.17 -11.53
N GLY A 716 -16.78 20.23 -12.47
CA GLY A 716 -17.90 19.59 -13.16
C GLY A 716 -17.52 18.36 -13.95
N MET A 717 -18.52 17.75 -14.59
CA MET A 717 -18.37 16.52 -15.35
C MET A 717 -18.77 16.71 -16.82
N ALA A 718 -17.78 16.81 -17.72
CA ALA A 718 -17.98 16.64 -19.14
C ALA A 718 -17.86 15.14 -19.49
N VAL A 719 -18.17 14.76 -20.73
CA VAL A 719 -18.22 13.35 -21.14
C VAL A 719 -17.52 13.13 -22.47
N VAL A 720 -16.51 12.26 -22.51
CA VAL A 720 -15.91 11.79 -23.76
C VAL A 720 -16.74 10.65 -24.32
N VAL A 721 -17.14 10.75 -25.58
CA VAL A 721 -17.96 9.75 -26.27
C VAL A 721 -17.19 9.18 -27.45
N HIS A 722 -17.07 7.86 -27.51
CA HIS A 722 -16.50 7.12 -28.64
C HIS A 722 -17.22 5.78 -28.80
N HIS A 723 -17.07 5.07 -29.93
CA HIS A 723 -17.64 3.72 -30.05
C HIS A 723 -17.05 2.75 -29.01
N SER A 724 -17.92 1.94 -28.39
CA SER A 724 -17.50 0.89 -27.47
C SER A 724 -16.70 -0.20 -28.19
N PHE A 725 -15.88 -0.92 -27.43
CA PHE A 725 -15.22 -2.14 -27.88
C PHE A 725 -16.03 -3.32 -27.29
N PRO A 726 -16.81 -4.05 -28.09
CA PRO A 726 -17.55 -5.21 -27.60
C PRO A 726 -16.59 -6.31 -27.16
N ASP A 727 -16.89 -6.96 -26.04
CA ASP A 727 -16.02 -7.98 -25.42
C ASP A 727 -15.69 -9.12 -26.39
N GLU A 728 -16.58 -9.44 -27.34
CA GLU A 728 -16.42 -10.54 -28.30
C GLU A 728 -15.28 -10.31 -29.29
N ILE A 729 -14.91 -9.04 -29.54
CA ILE A 729 -13.80 -8.68 -30.43
C ILE A 729 -12.53 -8.30 -29.67
N GLU A 730 -12.56 -8.25 -28.34
CA GLU A 730 -11.38 -7.96 -27.54
C GLU A 730 -10.48 -9.19 -27.47
N LEU A 731 -9.29 -9.08 -28.06
CA LEU A 731 -8.26 -10.11 -27.98
C LEU A 731 -7.39 -9.94 -26.72
N ALA A 732 -7.14 -8.68 -26.36
CA ALA A 732 -6.44 -8.33 -25.14
C ALA A 732 -6.82 -6.90 -24.70
N ASN A 733 -6.69 -6.62 -23.42
CA ASN A 733 -6.69 -5.27 -22.88
C ASN A 733 -5.47 -5.06 -21.99
N GLY A 734 -5.05 -3.81 -21.79
CA GLY A 734 -3.83 -3.52 -21.05
C GLY A 734 -3.66 -2.08 -20.61
N VAL A 735 -2.72 -1.90 -19.69
CA VAL A 735 -2.19 -0.59 -19.26
C VAL A 735 -0.69 -0.57 -19.49
N ALA A 736 -0.14 0.59 -19.84
CA ALA A 736 1.29 0.75 -20.06
C ALA A 736 1.79 2.08 -19.49
N THR A 737 2.99 2.08 -18.94
CA THR A 737 3.69 3.29 -18.51
C THR A 737 4.89 3.56 -19.40
N VAL A 738 5.12 4.82 -19.77
CA VAL A 738 6.34 5.29 -20.45
C VAL A 738 7.06 6.27 -19.52
N GLN A 739 8.23 5.89 -19.01
CA GLN A 739 9.06 6.71 -18.13
C GLN A 739 10.22 7.32 -18.90
N ARG A 740 10.27 8.65 -18.93
CA ARG A 740 11.32 9.47 -19.51
C ARG A 740 12.06 10.20 -18.39
N SER A 741 13.37 9.98 -18.27
CA SER A 741 14.23 10.59 -17.25
C SER A 741 15.28 11.53 -17.86
N GLY A 742 14.92 12.19 -18.96
CA GLY A 742 15.79 13.12 -19.67
C GLY A 742 16.42 12.53 -20.95
N PRO A 743 17.08 13.38 -21.74
CA PRO A 743 17.51 13.04 -23.10
C PRO A 743 18.68 12.05 -23.17
N GLN A 744 19.49 11.95 -22.10
CA GLN A 744 20.64 11.03 -22.02
C GLN A 744 20.34 9.74 -21.26
N ALA A 745 19.14 9.61 -20.69
CA ALA A 745 18.71 8.42 -19.96
C ALA A 745 18.00 7.42 -20.89
N ASN A 746 17.98 6.16 -20.48
CA ASN A 746 17.10 5.17 -21.09
C ASN A 746 15.64 5.57 -20.84
N THR A 747 14.77 5.36 -21.83
CA THR A 747 13.32 5.36 -21.61
C THR A 747 12.90 3.94 -21.22
N TYR A 748 12.11 3.81 -20.17
CA TYR A 748 11.56 2.53 -19.75
C TYR A 748 10.06 2.48 -20.05
N ILE A 749 9.62 1.42 -20.71
CA ILE A 749 8.20 1.16 -20.98
C ILE A 749 7.83 -0.11 -20.21
N ALA A 750 6.80 -0.05 -19.38
CA ALA A 750 6.20 -1.23 -18.76
C ALA A 750 4.81 -1.43 -19.33
N MET A 751 4.44 -2.68 -19.62
CA MET A 751 3.15 -3.05 -20.19
C MET A 751 2.58 -4.20 -19.36
N VAL A 752 1.33 -4.06 -18.98
CA VAL A 752 0.55 -5.10 -18.32
C VAL A 752 -0.62 -5.43 -19.20
N THR A 753 -0.79 -6.72 -19.51
CA THR A 753 -1.73 -7.20 -20.53
C THR A 753 -2.55 -8.36 -19.98
N GLN A 754 -3.85 -8.37 -20.26
CA GLN A 754 -4.72 -9.49 -19.96
C GLN A 754 -5.45 -9.96 -21.22
N GLN A 755 -5.69 -11.27 -21.29
CA GLN A 755 -6.40 -11.88 -22.42
C GLN A 755 -7.88 -11.52 -22.40
N GLY A 756 -8.43 -11.19 -23.57
CA GLY A 756 -9.84 -10.85 -23.73
C GLY A 756 -10.21 -9.51 -23.09
N ALA A 757 -11.46 -9.42 -22.60
CA ALA A 757 -11.99 -8.28 -21.85
C ALA A 757 -11.77 -8.40 -20.32
N VAL A 758 -11.05 -9.44 -19.86
CA VAL A 758 -10.76 -9.62 -18.43
C VAL A 758 -9.91 -8.47 -17.92
N SER A 759 -10.33 -7.82 -16.85
CA SER A 759 -9.65 -6.63 -16.31
C SER A 759 -8.18 -6.89 -15.99
N VAL A 760 -7.30 -5.98 -16.43
CA VAL A 760 -5.86 -6.01 -16.14
C VAL A 760 -5.55 -5.48 -14.75
N THR A 761 -6.31 -4.48 -14.31
CA THR A 761 -6.04 -3.76 -13.06
C THR A 761 -6.72 -4.42 -11.86
N ASN A 762 -7.80 -5.16 -12.10
CA ASN A 762 -8.57 -5.86 -11.07
C ASN A 762 -9.41 -7.01 -11.66
N PRO A 763 -8.82 -8.20 -11.85
CA PRO A 763 -9.53 -9.36 -12.37
C PRO A 763 -10.40 -10.02 -11.29
N GLU A 764 -11.72 -10.06 -11.52
CA GLU A 764 -12.69 -10.65 -10.58
C GLU A 764 -12.46 -12.15 -10.31
N ASP A 765 -11.82 -12.84 -11.25
CA ASP A 765 -11.51 -14.27 -11.18
C ASP A 765 -10.14 -14.58 -10.58
N GLY A 766 -9.42 -13.55 -10.10
CA GLY A 766 -8.06 -13.68 -9.56
C GLY A 766 -6.99 -13.96 -10.63
N SER A 767 -7.30 -13.74 -11.91
CA SER A 767 -6.34 -13.98 -12.99
C SER A 767 -5.12 -13.06 -12.89
N ILE A 768 -3.92 -13.63 -12.99
CA ILE A 768 -2.67 -12.86 -13.01
C ILE A 768 -2.45 -12.34 -14.45
N PRO A 769 -2.18 -11.04 -14.65
CA PRO A 769 -1.89 -10.50 -15.97
C PRO A 769 -0.42 -10.73 -16.41
N GLU A 770 -0.19 -10.63 -17.71
CA GLU A 770 1.13 -10.67 -18.34
C GLU A 770 1.85 -9.33 -18.15
N GLU A 771 3.13 -9.36 -17.80
CA GLU A 771 3.96 -8.17 -17.65
C GLU A 771 5.17 -8.23 -18.59
N VAL A 772 5.34 -7.18 -19.38
CA VAL A 772 6.43 -7.02 -20.34
C VAL A 772 7.05 -5.63 -20.16
N SER A 773 8.37 -5.53 -20.17
CA SER A 773 9.07 -4.25 -20.17
C SER A 773 9.89 -4.07 -21.45
N VAL A 774 10.04 -2.83 -21.91
CA VAL A 774 10.90 -2.47 -23.03
C VAL A 774 11.82 -1.35 -22.61
N THR A 775 13.12 -1.50 -22.88
CA THR A 775 14.12 -0.45 -22.67
C THR A 775 14.44 0.20 -24.02
N VAL A 776 14.41 1.52 -24.06
CA VAL A 776 14.81 2.30 -25.24
C VAL A 776 16.05 3.10 -24.90
N LEU A 777 17.11 2.88 -25.67
CA LEU A 777 18.39 3.54 -25.46
C LEU A 777 18.32 5.02 -25.88
N PRO A 778 19.22 5.89 -25.37
CA PRO A 778 19.29 7.29 -25.79
C PRO A 778 19.48 7.49 -27.30
N SER A 779 20.01 6.48 -27.99
CA SER A 779 20.12 6.44 -29.46
C SER A 779 18.78 6.32 -30.19
N GLY A 780 17.67 6.11 -29.47
CA GLY A 780 16.37 5.75 -30.03
C GLY A 780 16.23 4.27 -30.39
N SER A 781 17.27 3.46 -30.13
CA SER A 781 17.22 2.01 -30.38
C SER A 781 16.36 1.31 -29.33
N ILE A 782 15.33 0.59 -29.79
CA ILE A 782 14.42 -0.18 -28.93
C ILE A 782 15.04 -1.56 -28.69
N ALA A 783 15.29 -1.91 -27.42
CA ALA A 783 15.70 -3.25 -27.05
C ALA A 783 14.54 -4.25 -27.24
N TRP A 784 14.85 -5.53 -27.39
CA TRP A 784 13.80 -6.55 -27.44
C TRP A 784 12.96 -6.53 -26.15
N PRO A 785 11.62 -6.61 -26.23
CA PRO A 785 10.78 -6.66 -25.05
C PRO A 785 11.19 -7.81 -24.14
N GLU A 786 11.26 -7.51 -22.85
CA GLU A 786 11.58 -8.45 -21.80
C GLU A 786 10.31 -8.88 -21.07
N PHE A 787 10.08 -10.17 -21.05
CA PHE A 787 9.01 -10.84 -20.34
C PHE A 787 9.33 -10.93 -18.85
N LYS A 788 8.48 -10.34 -18.01
CA LYS A 788 8.64 -10.31 -16.54
C LYS A 788 7.70 -11.29 -15.83
N GLN A 789 6.47 -11.42 -16.32
CA GLN A 789 5.44 -12.30 -15.77
C GLN A 789 4.52 -12.80 -16.88
N ALA A 790 4.11 -14.07 -16.80
CA ALA A 790 3.12 -14.64 -17.71
C ALA A 790 1.70 -14.40 -17.19
N SER A 791 0.76 -14.18 -18.12
CA SER A 791 -0.66 -14.24 -17.76
C SER A 791 -1.05 -15.66 -17.35
N SER A 792 -1.92 -15.75 -16.37
CA SER A 792 -2.56 -17.00 -15.95
C SER A 792 -3.59 -17.54 -16.95
N LEU A 793 -4.00 -16.73 -17.94
CA LEU A 793 -5.05 -17.06 -18.90
C LEU A 793 -4.51 -17.70 -20.20
N VAL A 794 -3.22 -17.53 -20.50
CA VAL A 794 -2.55 -18.13 -21.68
C VAL A 794 -1.65 -19.29 -21.29
N ARG A 795 -1.28 -20.17 -22.24
CA ARG A 795 -0.41 -21.32 -21.93
C ARG A 795 1.02 -20.83 -21.74
N LEU A 796 1.85 -21.56 -20.98
CA LEU A 796 3.19 -21.05 -20.71
C LEU A 796 4.07 -21.21 -21.93
N GLY A 797 4.79 -20.13 -22.25
CA GLY A 797 5.52 -19.99 -23.50
C GLY A 797 4.67 -19.36 -24.61
N GLU A 798 3.36 -19.23 -24.40
CA GLU A 798 2.52 -18.31 -25.15
C GLU A 798 2.55 -16.93 -24.47
N THR A 799 2.20 -15.92 -25.25
CA THR A 799 2.07 -14.54 -24.84
C THR A 799 0.64 -14.08 -25.14
N VAL A 800 0.10 -13.18 -24.32
CA VAL A 800 -1.27 -12.64 -24.51
C VAL A 800 -1.40 -11.96 -25.88
N MET A 801 -0.43 -11.12 -26.22
CA MET A 801 -0.28 -10.56 -27.56
C MET A 801 0.79 -11.32 -28.34
N THR A 802 0.79 -11.22 -29.66
CA THR A 802 1.65 -12.02 -30.55
C THR A 802 3.13 -11.74 -30.24
N GLY A 803 3.91 -12.79 -29.97
CA GLY A 803 5.34 -12.68 -29.72
C GLY A 803 6.03 -14.04 -29.72
N THR A 804 7.32 -14.08 -30.11
CA THR A 804 8.12 -15.31 -30.03
C THR A 804 9.09 -15.21 -28.86
N LEU A 805 8.80 -15.93 -27.77
CA LEU A 805 9.68 -15.99 -26.60
C LEU A 805 10.96 -16.77 -26.89
N ARG A 806 12.11 -16.15 -26.60
CA ARG A 806 13.45 -16.73 -26.57
C ARG A 806 14.12 -16.35 -25.25
N GLY A 807 14.00 -17.23 -24.25
CA GLY A 807 14.37 -16.90 -22.87
C GLY A 807 13.40 -15.86 -22.31
N LYS A 808 13.93 -14.80 -21.68
CA LYS A 808 13.11 -13.66 -21.23
C LYS A 808 12.80 -12.66 -22.34
N SER A 809 13.31 -12.83 -23.55
CA SER A 809 13.19 -11.84 -24.62
C SER A 809 12.11 -12.26 -25.62
N ILE A 810 11.23 -11.34 -26.00
CA ILE A 810 10.30 -11.48 -27.12
C ILE A 810 11.04 -11.00 -28.37
N GLN A 811 11.43 -11.93 -29.25
CA GLN A 811 12.26 -11.64 -30.42
C GLN A 811 11.48 -11.76 -31.73
N GLY A 812 11.84 -10.93 -32.70
CA GLY A 812 11.18 -10.88 -34.01
C GLY A 812 9.93 -10.01 -34.01
N ALA A 813 9.07 -10.19 -35.02
CA ALA A 813 7.82 -9.45 -35.11
C ALA A 813 6.93 -9.79 -33.92
N SER A 814 6.46 -8.76 -33.21
CA SER A 814 5.59 -8.93 -32.05
C SER A 814 4.73 -7.68 -31.85
N ASP A 815 3.51 -7.90 -31.38
CA ASP A 815 2.59 -6.80 -31.05
C ASP A 815 3.15 -5.94 -29.91
N TYR A 816 3.97 -6.50 -29.03
CA TYR A 816 4.64 -5.76 -27.95
C TYR A 816 5.62 -4.72 -28.49
N MET A 817 6.36 -5.04 -29.57
CA MET A 817 7.25 -4.10 -30.23
C MET A 817 6.45 -3.02 -30.99
N ASP A 818 5.36 -3.42 -31.64
CA ASP A 818 4.47 -2.49 -32.35
C ASP A 818 3.80 -1.52 -31.37
N LEU A 819 3.34 -2.02 -30.21
CA LEU A 819 2.80 -1.20 -29.14
C LEU A 819 3.86 -0.26 -28.57
N ALA A 820 5.08 -0.73 -28.27
CA ALA A 820 6.16 0.14 -27.81
C ALA A 820 6.41 1.31 -28.78
N THR A 821 6.34 1.04 -30.09
CA THR A 821 6.48 2.08 -31.12
C THR A 821 5.35 3.11 -31.04
N LEU A 822 4.08 2.66 -30.92
CA LEU A 822 2.93 3.56 -30.75
C LEU A 822 3.06 4.42 -29.48
N LEU A 823 3.45 3.80 -28.35
CA LEU A 823 3.64 4.50 -27.08
C LEU A 823 4.75 5.56 -27.16
N LEU A 824 5.83 5.29 -27.89
CA LEU A 824 6.88 6.28 -28.15
C LEU A 824 6.43 7.43 -29.05
N CYS A 825 5.56 7.18 -30.04
CA CYS A 825 4.95 8.25 -30.82
C CYS A 825 4.11 9.19 -29.93
N ILE A 826 3.31 8.62 -29.02
CA ILE A 826 2.51 9.40 -28.07
C ILE A 826 3.42 10.17 -27.11
N SER A 827 4.48 9.54 -26.59
CA SER A 827 5.49 10.18 -25.75
C SER A 827 6.16 11.36 -26.46
N GLY A 828 6.57 11.18 -27.72
CA GLY A 828 7.19 12.25 -28.51
C GLY A 828 6.25 13.42 -28.79
N GLU A 829 4.97 13.15 -29.07
CA GLU A 829 3.98 14.21 -29.26
C GLU A 829 3.68 14.95 -27.95
N PHE A 830 3.64 14.24 -26.82
CA PHE A 830 3.51 14.86 -25.50
C PHE A 830 4.68 15.80 -25.20
N GLU A 831 5.91 15.36 -25.44
CA GLU A 831 7.12 16.19 -25.31
C GLU A 831 7.07 17.40 -26.25
N ARG A 832 6.58 17.23 -27.48
CA ARG A 832 6.43 18.34 -28.46
C ARG A 832 5.43 19.40 -28.00
N ILE A 833 4.30 18.99 -27.43
CA ILE A 833 3.23 19.90 -27.00
C ILE A 833 3.56 20.57 -25.66
N THR A 834 4.16 19.83 -24.73
CA THR A 834 4.41 20.32 -23.36
C THR A 834 5.81 20.90 -23.15
N GLY A 835 6.78 20.54 -23.99
CA GLY A 835 8.19 20.87 -23.82
C GLY A 835 8.90 20.10 -22.70
N LYS A 836 8.22 19.19 -22.00
CA LYS A 836 8.80 18.42 -20.88
C LYS A 836 9.76 17.35 -21.38
N GLN A 837 10.91 17.21 -20.72
CA GLN A 837 11.93 16.21 -21.01
C GLN A 837 11.96 15.06 -19.98
N GLU A 838 11.29 15.25 -18.84
CA GLU A 838 11.20 14.31 -17.73
C GLU A 838 9.73 14.16 -17.35
N TYR A 839 9.20 12.95 -17.46
CA TYR A 839 7.80 12.64 -17.20
C TYR A 839 7.55 11.12 -17.20
N ILE A 840 6.43 10.72 -16.59
CA ILE A 840 5.87 9.38 -16.74
C ILE A 840 4.50 9.54 -17.38
N LEU A 841 4.24 8.83 -18.48
CA LEU A 841 2.90 8.70 -19.05
C LEU A 841 2.29 7.36 -18.66
N ASP A 842 1.00 7.36 -18.37
CA ASP A 842 0.18 6.17 -18.17
C ASP A 842 -0.86 6.09 -19.30
N LEU A 843 -0.97 4.93 -19.93
CA LEU A 843 -1.73 4.71 -21.15
C LEU A 843 -2.59 3.45 -21.05
N GLU A 844 -3.85 3.54 -21.48
CA GLU A 844 -4.72 2.37 -21.62
C GLU A 844 -4.79 1.93 -23.08
N TYR A 845 -4.62 0.65 -23.33
CA TYR A 845 -4.66 0.07 -24.68
C TYR A 845 -5.52 -1.20 -24.75
N LYS A 846 -5.88 -1.58 -25.97
CA LYS A 846 -6.54 -2.84 -26.31
C LYS A 846 -5.93 -3.43 -27.58
N LYS A 847 -6.05 -4.74 -27.75
CA LYS A 847 -5.88 -5.44 -29.03
C LYS A 847 -7.24 -5.99 -29.43
N VAL A 848 -7.69 -5.65 -30.64
CA VAL A 848 -9.01 -6.06 -31.14
C VAL A 848 -8.89 -6.92 -32.40
N ALA A 849 -9.85 -7.83 -32.57
CA ALA A 849 -9.97 -8.66 -33.76
C ALA A 849 -10.40 -7.83 -34.99
N SER A 850 -10.11 -8.34 -36.18
CA SER A 850 -10.62 -7.76 -37.42
C SER A 850 -12.14 -7.96 -37.53
N GLY A 851 -12.82 -7.05 -38.23
CA GLY A 851 -14.27 -7.07 -38.39
C GLY A 851 -15.06 -6.27 -37.33
N GLY A 852 -14.39 -5.71 -36.32
CA GLY A 852 -14.99 -4.74 -35.40
C GLY A 852 -15.17 -3.36 -36.05
N ARG A 853 -16.20 -2.59 -35.68
CA ARG A 853 -16.44 -1.27 -36.31
C ARG A 853 -15.51 -0.15 -35.86
N VAL A 854 -14.83 -0.31 -34.71
CA VAL A 854 -13.87 0.69 -34.17
C VAL A 854 -12.51 0.64 -34.90
N LEU A 855 -12.01 -0.56 -35.17
CA LEU A 855 -10.87 -0.82 -36.05
C LEU A 855 -11.24 -1.99 -36.98
N PRO A 856 -11.80 -1.72 -38.18
CA PRO A 856 -12.22 -2.76 -39.11
C PRO A 856 -11.12 -3.76 -39.48
N GLN A 857 -9.86 -3.31 -39.53
CA GLN A 857 -8.72 -4.17 -39.82
C GLN A 857 -8.24 -5.00 -38.61
N GLY A 858 -8.75 -4.73 -37.40
CA GLY A 858 -8.21 -5.24 -36.15
C GLY A 858 -6.86 -4.59 -35.82
N GLY A 859 -6.31 -4.91 -34.64
CA GLY A 859 -4.99 -4.45 -34.22
C GLY A 859 -4.98 -3.74 -32.87
N LEU A 860 -3.91 -2.99 -32.63
CA LEU A 860 -3.68 -2.26 -31.38
C LEU A 860 -4.42 -0.93 -31.37
N VAL A 861 -5.09 -0.63 -30.25
CA VAL A 861 -5.77 0.64 -29.98
C VAL A 861 -5.21 1.24 -28.71
N VAL A 862 -4.86 2.52 -28.70
CA VAL A 862 -4.66 3.30 -27.48
C VAL A 862 -5.89 4.17 -27.28
N LYS A 863 -6.51 4.07 -26.10
CA LYS A 863 -7.80 4.71 -25.78
C LYS A 863 -7.72 5.77 -24.70
N GLN A 864 -6.59 5.86 -23.99
CA GLN A 864 -6.36 6.89 -22.98
C GLN A 864 -4.87 7.13 -22.81
N VAL A 865 -4.52 8.38 -22.50
CA VAL A 865 -3.18 8.81 -22.09
C VAL A 865 -3.34 9.87 -21.01
N ARG A 866 -2.47 9.81 -20.01
CA ARG A 866 -2.35 10.82 -18.95
C ARG A 866 -0.92 10.89 -18.45
N GLN A 867 -0.53 12.05 -17.91
CA GLN A 867 0.72 12.18 -17.18
C GLN A 867 0.51 11.67 -15.74
N VAL A 868 1.46 10.89 -15.22
CA VAL A 868 1.56 10.61 -13.78
C VAL A 868 2.26 11.79 -13.10
N PRO A 869 1.64 12.46 -12.12
CA PRO A 869 2.28 13.49 -11.31
C PRO A 869 3.56 12.97 -10.68
N SER A 870 4.65 13.70 -10.88
CA SER A 870 5.88 13.56 -10.11
C SER A 870 6.18 14.93 -9.54
N SER A 871 6.34 15.00 -8.21
CA SER A 871 6.80 16.25 -7.60
C SER A 871 8.31 16.32 -7.78
N ASP A 872 8.82 17.41 -8.35
CA ASP A 872 10.25 17.74 -8.27
C ASP A 872 10.55 18.50 -6.97
N ARG A 873 9.54 18.70 -6.12
CA ARG A 873 9.64 19.52 -4.93
C ARG A 873 10.38 18.78 -3.83
N MET A 874 11.45 19.38 -3.35
CA MET A 874 12.12 18.94 -2.12
C MET A 874 11.13 18.91 -0.96
N GLN A 875 11.12 17.81 -0.21
CA GLN A 875 10.31 17.60 0.98
C GLN A 875 11.08 18.04 2.21
N ALA A 876 10.43 18.74 3.15
CA ALA A 876 11.00 18.97 4.47
C ALA A 876 11.15 17.65 5.22
N THR A 877 12.24 17.49 5.96
CA THR A 877 12.46 16.29 6.75
C THR A 877 11.97 16.45 8.18
N TYR A 878 11.60 15.33 8.78
CA TYR A 878 11.11 15.27 10.16
C TYR A 878 11.89 14.20 10.92
N LEU A 879 12.55 14.60 12.01
CA LEU A 879 13.21 13.70 12.93
C LEU A 879 12.17 13.15 13.91
N VAL A 880 12.05 11.83 13.97
CA VAL A 880 11.20 11.09 14.91
C VAL A 880 12.06 10.63 16.08
N ASN A 881 11.61 10.90 17.31
CA ASN A 881 12.25 10.31 18.48
C ASN A 881 12.04 8.80 18.51
N GLN A 882 13.16 8.07 18.48
CA GLN A 882 13.23 6.64 18.73
C GLN A 882 14.46 6.39 19.58
N PRO A 883 14.34 5.97 20.86
CA PRO A 883 15.49 5.65 21.68
C PRO A 883 16.41 4.65 20.98
N THR A 884 17.60 5.10 20.60
CA THR A 884 18.51 4.34 19.73
C THR A 884 19.81 4.06 20.44
N GLN A 885 20.28 2.81 20.33
CA GLN A 885 21.57 2.40 20.89
C GLN A 885 22.69 2.66 19.89
N PHE A 886 23.74 3.35 20.35
CA PHE A 886 24.96 3.56 19.56
C PHE A 886 26.17 2.95 20.25
N GLU A 887 27.10 2.45 19.45
CA GLU A 887 28.42 2.01 19.89
C GLU A 887 29.50 2.66 19.04
N VAL A 888 30.75 2.64 19.50
CA VAL A 888 31.88 3.02 18.66
C VAL A 888 31.96 2.08 17.45
N TYR A 889 31.90 2.66 16.25
CA TYR A 889 32.04 1.98 14.99
C TYR A 889 33.48 1.53 14.75
N ALA A 890 33.63 0.24 14.49
CA ALA A 890 34.91 -0.42 14.33
C ALA A 890 35.10 -0.86 12.86
N GLY A 891 35.19 0.13 11.96
CA GLY A 891 35.32 -0.02 10.51
C GLY A 891 35.90 1.22 9.83
N GLU A 892 35.96 1.22 8.50
CA GLU A 892 36.37 2.39 7.70
C GLU A 892 35.19 3.32 7.44
N VAL A 893 35.40 4.64 7.60
CA VAL A 893 34.37 5.67 7.35
C VAL A 893 34.75 6.52 6.13
N GLU A 894 35.99 7.01 6.03
CA GLU A 894 36.47 7.78 4.86
C GLU A 894 37.80 7.22 4.33
N LEU A 895 38.02 7.34 3.01
CA LEU A 895 39.14 6.76 2.24
C LEU A 895 40.56 7.26 2.64
N MET A 896 40.68 8.10 3.67
CA MET A 896 41.94 8.69 4.13
C MET A 896 42.02 8.80 5.66
N ASP A 897 41.03 8.28 6.39
CA ASP A 897 40.96 8.49 7.83
C ASP A 897 42.06 7.71 8.55
N THR A 898 42.80 8.36 9.46
CA THR A 898 43.98 7.72 10.06
C THR A 898 43.56 6.64 11.04
N VAL A 899 44.06 5.42 10.83
CA VAL A 899 43.82 4.27 11.70
C VAL A 899 44.43 4.52 13.08
N ASP A 900 43.61 4.56 14.13
CA ASP A 900 44.04 4.69 15.53
C ASP A 900 43.26 3.75 16.44
N VAL A 901 43.67 2.48 16.49
CA VAL A 901 43.02 1.45 17.30
C VAL A 901 43.04 1.76 18.82
N PHE A 902 43.99 2.60 19.28
CA PHE A 902 44.05 3.03 20.68
C PHE A 902 43.01 4.10 21.00
N ALA A 903 42.74 5.03 20.06
CA ALA A 903 41.62 5.95 20.18
C ALA A 903 40.29 5.19 20.23
N ASP A 904 40.08 4.25 19.30
CA ASP A 904 38.89 3.40 19.26
C ASP A 904 38.70 2.63 20.57
N HIS A 905 39.78 2.07 21.14
CA HIS A 905 39.74 1.34 22.41
C HIS A 905 39.44 2.23 23.62
N ARG A 906 40.16 3.34 23.77
CA ARG A 906 40.02 4.25 24.93
C ARG A 906 38.69 4.99 24.94
N LEU A 907 38.13 5.28 23.77
CA LEU A 907 36.85 5.97 23.62
C LEU A 907 35.67 5.01 23.43
N LYS A 908 35.89 3.70 23.58
CA LYS A 908 34.81 2.72 23.63
C LYS A 908 33.71 3.18 24.58
N SER A 909 32.51 3.14 24.05
CA SER A 909 31.34 3.62 24.75
C SER A 909 30.07 3.03 24.14
N ARG A 910 29.05 2.92 24.99
CA ARG A 910 27.70 2.50 24.62
C ARG A 910 26.72 3.59 25.00
N TRP A 911 25.91 3.99 24.04
CA TRP A 911 25.00 5.11 24.18
C TRP A 911 23.57 4.63 24.01
N THR A 912 22.66 5.21 24.77
CA THR A 912 21.25 5.29 24.41
C THR A 912 20.93 6.77 24.24
N ILE A 913 20.51 7.16 23.05
CA ILE A 913 20.23 8.54 22.68
C ILE A 913 18.74 8.68 22.37
N GLN A 914 18.11 9.69 22.93
CA GLN A 914 16.79 10.17 22.54
C GLN A 914 16.90 11.54 21.87
N THR A 915 15.97 11.84 20.97
CA THR A 915 15.94 13.10 20.22
C THR A 915 14.63 13.84 20.45
N ARG A 916 14.57 15.10 19.99
CA ARG A 916 13.30 15.80 19.79
C ARG A 916 12.58 15.23 18.56
N SER A 917 11.25 15.17 18.63
CA SER A 917 10.40 14.96 17.45
C SER A 917 10.10 16.32 16.80
N THR A 918 10.77 16.63 15.68
CA THR A 918 10.72 17.96 15.07
C THR A 918 10.99 17.94 13.57
N VAL A 919 10.45 18.94 12.86
CA VAL A 919 10.92 19.30 11.52
C VAL A 919 12.38 19.73 11.63
N LEU A 920 13.23 19.27 10.72
CA LEU A 920 14.63 19.68 10.64
C LEU A 920 14.74 20.92 9.76
N ASP A 921 14.87 22.08 10.40
CA ASP A 921 15.11 23.36 9.76
C ASP A 921 16.15 24.17 10.54
N ALA A 922 16.54 25.33 10.01
CA ALA A 922 17.54 26.18 10.65
C ALA A 922 17.16 26.63 12.07
N ASN A 923 15.87 26.71 12.42
CA ASN A 923 15.43 27.07 13.77
C ASN A 923 15.58 25.88 14.71
N ALA A 924 15.17 24.68 14.27
CA ALA A 924 15.31 23.45 15.04
C ALA A 924 16.78 23.16 15.36
N LEU A 925 17.69 23.38 14.40
CA LEU A 925 19.13 23.21 14.60
C LEU A 925 19.74 24.22 15.57
N GLY A 926 19.07 25.33 15.92
CA GLY A 926 19.58 26.29 16.89
C GLY A 926 19.66 25.77 18.34
N GLU A 927 19.04 24.62 18.60
CA GLU A 927 19.09 23.89 19.87
C GLU A 927 19.49 22.44 19.64
N SER A 928 19.96 21.77 20.69
CA SER A 928 20.33 20.35 20.60
C SER A 928 19.21 19.50 20.03
N LEU A 929 19.54 18.64 19.06
CA LEU A 929 18.61 17.63 18.56
C LEU A 929 18.41 16.51 19.60
N TYR A 930 19.40 16.31 20.47
CA TYR A 930 19.41 15.29 21.51
C TYR A 930 18.74 15.83 22.77
N THR A 931 17.91 15.00 23.41
CA THR A 931 17.19 15.37 24.63
C THR A 931 17.83 14.69 25.83
N GLU A 932 17.73 13.37 25.88
CA GLU A 932 18.27 12.51 26.92
C GLU A 932 19.39 11.64 26.36
N ILE A 933 20.47 11.51 27.13
CA ILE A 933 21.51 10.52 26.84
C ILE A 933 21.72 9.60 28.04
N GLN A 934 22.11 8.37 27.75
CA GLN A 934 22.79 7.49 28.68
C GLN A 934 24.06 7.01 27.99
N CYS A 935 25.22 7.36 28.52
CA CYS A 935 26.52 7.00 27.97
C CYS A 935 27.30 6.18 28.99
N GLU A 936 27.57 4.94 28.65
CA GLU A 936 28.56 4.10 29.30
C GLU A 936 29.91 4.32 28.62
N TYR A 937 30.96 4.62 29.39
CA TYR A 937 32.27 4.99 28.84
C TYR A 937 33.42 4.50 29.72
N LEU A 938 34.61 4.37 29.12
CA LEU A 938 35.82 3.98 29.82
C LEU A 938 36.54 5.20 30.46
N ASP A 939 36.85 5.12 31.76
CA ASP A 939 37.70 6.04 32.53
C ASP A 939 38.87 5.26 33.13
N GLY A 940 40.03 5.31 32.47
CA GLY A 940 41.17 4.47 32.84
C GLY A 940 40.81 2.99 32.68
N ASP A 941 40.72 2.28 33.80
CA ASP A 941 40.36 0.86 33.89
C ASP A 941 38.92 0.61 34.37
N THR A 942 38.14 1.68 34.57
CA THR A 942 36.79 1.61 35.14
C THR A 942 35.75 2.01 34.11
N VAL A 943 34.73 1.18 33.94
CA VAL A 943 33.54 1.53 33.15
C VAL A 943 32.60 2.37 34.01
N ARG A 944 32.24 3.56 33.53
CA ARG A 944 31.33 4.50 34.19
C ARG A 944 30.11 4.77 33.33
N THR A 945 29.06 5.32 33.94
CA THR A 945 27.85 5.74 33.24
C THR A 945 27.51 7.19 33.59
N ILE A 946 27.14 7.98 32.59
CA ILE A 946 26.51 9.29 32.75
C ILE A 946 25.13 9.25 32.09
N SER A 947 24.12 9.85 32.72
CA SER A 947 22.75 9.84 32.19
C SER A 947 22.02 11.12 32.56
N GLY A 948 21.11 11.55 31.68
CA GLY A 948 20.26 12.71 31.88
C GLY A 948 20.17 13.59 30.63
N GLN A 949 19.51 14.74 30.79
CA GLN A 949 19.38 15.73 29.72
C GLN A 949 20.74 16.20 29.25
N ILE A 950 20.97 16.21 27.94
CA ILE A 950 22.26 16.62 27.37
C ILE A 950 22.61 18.07 27.73
N SER A 951 21.61 18.94 27.80
CA SER A 951 21.72 20.34 28.20
C SER A 951 22.01 20.54 29.68
N ALA A 952 21.82 19.51 30.52
CA ALA A 952 22.09 19.52 31.95
C ALA A 952 23.41 18.83 32.31
N LEU A 953 24.16 18.32 31.32
CA LEU A 953 25.50 17.78 31.54
C LEU A 953 26.46 18.91 31.97
N PRO A 954 27.58 18.58 32.65
CA PRO A 954 28.50 19.61 33.13
C PRO A 954 29.11 20.41 31.96
N GLU A 955 29.05 21.74 32.05
CA GLU A 955 29.51 22.68 31.02
C GLU A 955 28.88 22.43 29.63
N ALA A 956 27.65 21.93 29.61
CA ALA A 956 26.91 21.65 28.39
C ALA A 956 26.69 22.91 27.54
N ARG A 957 26.97 22.79 26.24
CA ARG A 957 26.83 23.85 25.26
C ARG A 957 26.49 23.28 23.89
N HIS A 958 25.71 24.03 23.13
CA HIS A 958 25.25 23.66 21.80
C HIS A 958 25.65 24.73 20.78
N SER A 959 25.96 24.31 19.56
CA SER A 959 26.26 25.19 18.43
C SER A 959 25.82 24.56 17.11
N ALA A 960 25.41 25.39 16.16
CA ALA A 960 25.01 24.97 14.82
C ALA A 960 25.74 25.79 13.75
N TYR A 961 26.13 25.12 12.67
CA TYR A 961 26.90 25.69 11.57
C TYR A 961 26.36 25.17 10.23
N GLY A 962 25.42 25.89 9.64
CA GLY A 962 24.75 25.42 8.42
C GLY A 962 23.86 24.21 8.73
N ASP A 963 24.19 23.06 8.14
CA ASP A 963 23.55 21.76 8.32
C ASP A 963 24.25 20.85 9.34
N ASP A 964 25.20 21.40 10.09
CA ASP A 964 25.90 20.69 11.17
C ASP A 964 25.48 21.19 12.56
N THR A 965 25.50 20.29 13.54
CA THR A 965 25.38 20.64 14.97
C THR A 965 26.50 20.02 15.80
N VAL A 966 26.87 20.69 16.90
CA VAL A 966 27.84 20.20 17.88
C VAL A 966 27.30 20.41 19.29
N ASP A 967 27.13 19.31 20.02
CA ASP A 967 26.82 19.29 21.44
C ASP A 967 28.08 18.96 22.23
N THR A 968 28.43 19.81 23.20
CA THR A 968 29.67 19.70 23.97
C THR A 968 29.40 19.68 25.46
N TRP A 969 30.15 18.87 26.22
CA TRP A 969 30.16 18.86 27.69
C TRP A 969 31.54 18.45 28.21
N GLU A 970 31.82 18.71 29.49
CA GLU A 970 33.15 18.48 30.08
C GLU A 970 33.10 17.61 31.34
N LEU A 971 34.00 16.64 31.45
CA LEU A 971 34.12 15.78 32.63
C LEU A 971 35.44 16.06 33.36
N HIS A 972 35.39 16.95 34.36
CA HIS A 972 36.57 17.33 35.15
C HIS A 972 36.96 16.33 36.24
N GLY A 973 36.04 15.46 36.67
CA GLY A 973 36.24 14.52 37.77
C GLY A 973 36.99 13.23 37.41
N LEU A 974 37.53 13.13 36.19
CA LEU A 974 38.24 11.95 35.68
C LEU A 974 39.75 12.03 35.96
N ALA A 975 40.44 10.89 35.90
CA ALA A 975 41.90 10.85 36.06
C ALA A 975 42.64 11.72 35.02
N ASN A 976 42.12 11.75 33.79
CA ASN A 976 42.48 12.71 32.77
C ASN A 976 41.20 13.46 32.33
N PRO A 977 40.99 14.71 32.77
CA PRO A 977 39.83 15.50 32.37
C PRO A 977 39.70 15.57 30.85
N ARG A 978 38.46 15.52 30.36
CA ARG A 978 38.19 15.55 28.92
C ARG A 978 36.91 16.30 28.58
N ALA A 979 36.93 16.95 27.42
CA ALA A 979 35.76 17.57 26.79
C ALA A 979 35.28 16.69 25.64
N TYR A 980 33.98 16.45 25.57
CA TYR A 980 33.35 15.68 24.51
C TYR A 980 32.64 16.61 23.55
N HIS A 981 32.74 16.34 22.26
CA HIS A 981 32.08 17.07 21.19
C HIS A 981 31.36 16.07 20.29
N LEU A 982 30.06 15.90 20.51
CA LEU A 982 29.21 15.08 19.66
C LEU A 982 28.76 15.94 18.47
N ARG A 983 29.32 15.65 17.30
CA ARG A 983 29.02 16.35 16.05
C ARG A 983 28.10 15.52 15.18
N THR A 984 27.02 16.15 14.74
CA THR A 984 26.07 15.62 13.76
C THR A 984 26.26 16.39 12.48
N THR A 985 26.85 15.76 11.46
CA THR A 985 27.09 16.41 10.16
C THR A 985 26.05 16.05 9.12
N ASP A 986 25.97 16.88 8.07
CA ASP A 986 25.19 16.61 6.86
C ASP A 986 23.71 16.32 7.16
N ILE A 987 23.11 17.11 8.08
CA ILE A 987 21.72 16.92 8.50
C ILE A 987 20.81 17.29 7.33
N PRO A 988 20.07 16.33 6.73
CA PRO A 988 19.30 16.60 5.54
C PRO A 988 18.03 17.35 5.93
N MET A 989 18.01 18.68 5.89
CA MET A 989 16.80 19.49 6.17
C MET A 989 15.71 19.34 5.10
N THR A 990 16.11 18.97 3.88
CA THR A 990 15.18 18.63 2.81
C THR A 990 15.70 17.46 1.98
N VAL A 991 14.81 16.65 1.43
CA VAL A 991 15.14 15.51 0.56
C VAL A 991 14.26 15.47 -0.69
N PRO A 992 14.74 14.93 -1.82
CA PRO A 992 13.89 14.74 -3.00
C PRO A 992 12.74 13.75 -2.72
N PRO A 993 11.65 13.76 -3.52
CA PRO A 993 10.52 12.83 -3.36
C PRO A 993 10.84 11.34 -3.48
N THR A 994 11.98 11.00 -4.06
CA THR A 994 12.51 9.64 -4.14
C THR A 994 13.18 9.16 -2.86
N GLN A 995 13.35 10.02 -1.86
CA GLN A 995 13.98 9.70 -0.58
C GLN A 995 13.00 9.86 0.58
N ARG A 996 13.26 9.10 1.65
CA ARG A 996 12.47 9.12 2.89
C ARG A 996 12.66 10.45 3.65
N PRO A 997 11.62 11.27 3.85
CA PRO A 997 11.73 12.52 4.60
C PRO A 997 11.61 12.32 6.12
N ILE A 998 11.16 11.14 6.56
CA ILE A 998 11.06 10.79 7.98
C ILE A 998 12.35 10.10 8.41
N LEU A 999 13.01 10.64 9.42
CA LEU A 999 14.31 10.19 9.87
C LEU A 999 14.25 9.76 11.33
N GLY A 1000 14.97 8.71 11.69
CA GLY A 1000 15.29 8.36 13.06
C GLY A 1000 16.71 8.79 13.43
N PRO A 1001 17.14 8.61 14.69
CA PRO A 1001 18.50 8.97 15.11
C PRO A 1001 19.60 8.22 14.34
N ALA A 1002 19.31 7.00 13.86
CA ALA A 1002 20.25 6.21 13.06
C ALA A 1002 20.53 6.80 11.66
N ASP A 1003 19.69 7.73 11.20
CA ASP A 1003 19.82 8.38 9.89
C ASP A 1003 20.62 9.69 9.97
N LEU A 1004 21.13 10.06 11.15
CA LEU A 1004 21.88 11.30 11.37
C LEU A 1004 23.39 11.08 11.24
N GLY A 1005 24.11 12.15 10.87
CA GLY A 1005 25.57 12.16 10.79
C GLY A 1005 26.12 11.86 9.39
N CYS A 1006 27.43 11.70 9.25
CA CYS A 1006 28.05 11.48 7.94
C CYS A 1006 27.81 10.07 7.41
N SER A 1007 27.89 9.91 6.09
CA SER A 1007 27.88 8.61 5.43
C SER A 1007 29.29 8.03 5.36
N GLY A 1008 29.43 6.71 5.53
CA GLY A 1008 30.71 6.03 5.30
C GLY A 1008 30.95 5.66 3.85
N TYR A 1009 32.20 5.34 3.52
CA TYR A 1009 32.61 4.93 2.18
C TYR A 1009 31.95 3.61 1.75
N ARG A 1010 30.94 3.71 0.87
CA ARG A 1010 30.18 2.57 0.31
C ARG A 1010 29.58 1.60 1.35
N VAL A 1011 29.31 2.09 2.56
CA VAL A 1011 28.59 1.34 3.60
C VAL A 1011 27.20 1.94 3.80
N PRO A 1012 26.16 1.13 4.07
CA PRO A 1012 24.78 1.60 4.17
C PRO A 1012 24.44 2.26 5.52
N TYR A 1013 25.45 2.59 6.34
CA TYR A 1013 25.26 3.13 7.69
C TYR A 1013 25.69 4.61 7.75
N ARG A 1014 25.04 5.38 8.63
CA ARG A 1014 25.44 6.75 8.98
C ARG A 1014 26.04 6.81 10.38
N PHE A 1015 26.87 7.82 10.61
CA PHE A 1015 27.76 7.90 11.75
C PHE A 1015 27.71 9.27 12.42
N LEU A 1016 27.48 9.29 13.73
CA LEU A 1016 27.75 10.47 14.54
C LEU A 1016 29.26 10.56 14.78
N THR A 1017 29.83 11.77 14.74
CA THR A 1017 31.26 11.96 15.02
C THR A 1017 31.44 12.39 16.47
N LEU A 1018 32.25 11.66 17.24
CA LEU A 1018 32.62 12.03 18.60
C LEU A 1018 34.09 12.45 18.63
N ASN A 1019 34.32 13.74 18.87
CA ASN A 1019 35.68 14.24 19.17
C ASN A 1019 35.83 14.40 20.67
N VAL A 1020 36.98 14.01 21.20
CA VAL A 1020 37.28 14.10 22.64
C VAL A 1020 38.64 14.77 22.83
N ASP A 1021 38.63 15.93 23.49
CA ASP A 1021 39.83 16.65 23.89
C ASP A 1021 40.27 16.21 25.28
N PHE A 1022 41.56 15.95 25.46
CA PHE A 1022 42.15 15.53 26.72
C PHE A 1022 43.00 16.64 27.33
N ALA A 1023 42.88 16.85 28.63
CA ALA A 1023 43.69 17.82 29.36
C ALA A 1023 45.19 17.46 29.32
N ASN A 1024 45.52 16.16 29.37
CA ASN A 1024 46.87 15.64 29.18
C ASN A 1024 46.93 14.77 27.91
N PRO A 1025 47.98 14.88 27.07
CA PRO A 1025 48.12 14.06 25.87
C PRO A 1025 48.08 12.57 26.20
N VAL A 1026 47.39 11.81 25.35
CA VAL A 1026 47.21 10.37 25.49
C VAL A 1026 47.90 9.61 24.36
N MET A 1027 48.25 8.36 24.65
CA MET A 1027 48.88 7.46 23.69
C MET A 1027 47.97 7.17 22.49
N SER A 1028 48.47 7.35 21.27
CA SER A 1028 47.76 7.17 20.00
C SER A 1028 48.62 6.33 19.06
N TRP A 1029 48.01 5.63 18.11
CA TRP A 1029 48.71 4.82 17.13
C TRP A 1029 48.39 5.27 15.71
N ASN A 1030 49.33 5.10 14.80
CA ASN A 1030 49.11 5.16 13.35
C ASN A 1030 50.04 4.16 12.64
N PRO A 1031 49.92 3.97 11.32
CA PRO A 1031 50.79 3.04 10.57
C PRO A 1031 52.30 3.32 10.67
N LEU A 1032 52.71 4.53 11.08
CA LEU A 1032 54.11 4.90 11.30
C LEU A 1032 54.61 4.60 12.73
N GLY A 1033 53.71 4.24 13.66
CA GLY A 1033 54.02 3.84 15.03
C GLY A 1033 53.24 4.59 16.11
N MET A 1034 53.75 4.53 17.34
CA MET A 1034 53.16 5.19 18.51
C MET A 1034 53.40 6.70 18.47
N ARG A 1035 52.39 7.48 18.86
CA ARG A 1035 52.43 8.94 19.01
C ARG A 1035 51.61 9.39 20.23
N TYR A 1036 51.57 10.69 20.48
CA TYR A 1036 50.68 11.31 21.47
C TYR A 1036 49.65 12.19 20.78
N ALA A 1037 48.43 12.19 21.31
CA ALA A 1037 47.34 13.00 20.81
C ALA A 1037 46.66 13.72 21.97
N SER A 1038 46.38 15.01 21.80
CA SER A 1038 45.54 15.78 22.74
C SER A 1038 44.05 15.73 22.36
N ASN A 1039 43.74 15.20 21.18
CA ASN A 1039 42.38 15.01 20.68
C ASN A 1039 42.29 13.63 20.01
N ASN A 1040 41.20 12.91 20.24
CA ASN A 1040 40.85 11.72 19.48
C ASN A 1040 39.47 11.87 18.87
N ARG A 1041 39.29 11.26 17.69
CA ARG A 1041 38.01 11.14 17.00
C ARG A 1041 37.62 9.68 16.91
N VAL A 1042 36.37 9.39 17.22
CA VAL A 1042 35.72 8.11 16.92
C VAL A 1042 34.36 8.36 16.30
N TYR A 1043 33.79 7.32 15.71
CA TYR A 1043 32.48 7.36 15.07
C TYR A 1043 31.51 6.50 15.84
N LEU A 1044 30.26 6.93 15.98
CA LEU A 1044 29.19 6.19 16.62
C LEU A 1044 28.18 5.77 15.56
N TRP A 1045 27.85 4.49 15.51
CA TRP A 1045 26.79 3.97 14.64
C TRP A 1045 25.67 3.38 15.46
N ALA A 1046 24.45 3.40 14.91
CA ALA A 1046 23.35 2.65 15.49
C ALA A 1046 23.64 1.16 15.33
N CYS A 1047 23.78 0.42 16.43
CA CYS A 1047 24.10 -1.00 16.37
C CYS A 1047 22.81 -1.83 16.50
N PRO A 1048 22.38 -2.55 15.44
CA PRO A 1048 21.23 -3.45 15.54
C PRO A 1048 21.42 -4.53 16.63
N PRO A 1049 20.35 -5.16 17.14
CA PRO A 1049 20.48 -6.34 17.98
C PRO A 1049 21.24 -7.47 17.25
N ALA A 1050 21.82 -8.40 18.02
CA ALA A 1050 22.44 -9.60 17.47
C ALA A 1050 21.41 -10.45 16.72
N SER A 1051 21.80 -11.04 15.59
CA SER A 1051 20.94 -11.87 14.76
C SER A 1051 21.62 -13.18 14.36
N ASN A 1052 20.82 -14.15 13.89
CA ASN A 1052 21.33 -15.38 13.31
C ASN A 1052 21.91 -15.19 11.89
N GLU A 1053 21.72 -14.00 11.31
CA GLU A 1053 22.26 -13.62 10.00
C GLU A 1053 23.63 -12.95 10.10
N ASP A 1054 24.06 -12.59 11.32
CA ASP A 1054 25.40 -12.07 11.58
C ASP A 1054 26.46 -13.07 11.08
N LEU A 1055 27.45 -12.58 10.34
CA LEU A 1055 28.41 -13.44 9.65
C LEU A 1055 29.58 -13.80 10.58
N PRO A 1056 29.76 -15.08 10.98
CA PRO A 1056 30.83 -15.47 11.89
C PRO A 1056 32.19 -15.29 11.21
N GLN A 1057 33.16 -14.80 11.98
CA GLN A 1057 34.54 -14.54 11.58
C GLN A 1057 35.49 -15.16 12.59
N GLU A 1058 36.60 -15.70 12.07
CA GLU A 1058 37.71 -16.21 12.86
C GLU A 1058 39.01 -15.61 12.35
N ARG A 1059 39.89 -15.23 13.27
CA ARG A 1059 41.27 -14.82 12.98
C ARG A 1059 42.22 -15.50 13.96
N SER A 1060 43.36 -15.95 13.44
CA SER A 1060 44.36 -16.65 14.24
C SER A 1060 45.77 -16.25 13.83
N LEU A 1061 46.62 -15.96 14.81
CA LEU A 1061 48.05 -15.69 14.60
C LEU A 1061 48.88 -16.38 15.68
N THR A 1062 49.98 -17.02 15.28
CA THR A 1062 51.02 -17.48 16.21
C THR A 1062 52.31 -16.74 15.92
N TYR A 1063 52.85 -16.03 16.91
CA TYR A 1063 54.04 -15.20 16.78
C TYR A 1063 54.91 -15.33 18.05
N HIS A 1064 56.19 -15.72 17.88
CA HIS A 1064 57.14 -15.96 18.97
C HIS A 1064 56.59 -16.78 20.16
N GLY A 1065 55.82 -17.85 19.88
CA GLY A 1065 55.28 -18.74 20.91
C GLY A 1065 54.03 -18.23 21.63
N VAL A 1066 53.48 -17.09 21.19
CA VAL A 1066 52.16 -16.59 21.60
C VAL A 1066 51.17 -16.91 20.49
N THR A 1067 50.02 -17.48 20.85
CA THR A 1067 48.92 -17.77 19.91
C THR A 1067 47.69 -16.97 20.32
N ILE A 1068 47.11 -16.24 19.37
CA ILE A 1068 45.86 -15.50 19.55
C ILE A 1068 44.83 -16.05 18.56
N GLN A 1069 43.68 -16.46 19.05
CA GLN A 1069 42.52 -16.88 18.27
C GLN A 1069 41.32 -16.03 18.65
N SER A 1070 40.73 -15.35 17.68
CA SER A 1070 39.65 -14.38 17.89
C SER A 1070 38.44 -14.76 17.05
N HIS A 1071 37.30 -14.95 17.72
CA HIS A 1071 36.00 -15.24 17.14
C HIS A 1071 35.06 -14.04 17.33
N PHE A 1072 34.47 -13.57 16.25
CA PHE A 1072 33.59 -12.40 16.24
C PHE A 1072 32.64 -12.46 15.04
N TYR A 1073 31.83 -11.43 14.87
CA TYR A 1073 30.86 -11.36 13.79
C TYR A 1073 30.99 -10.06 13.01
N TYR A 1074 30.76 -10.16 11.70
CA TYR A 1074 30.43 -9.02 10.83
C TYR A 1074 28.90 -8.86 10.76
N PRO A 1075 28.40 -7.66 10.39
CA PRO A 1075 26.98 -7.51 10.10
C PRO A 1075 26.58 -8.40 8.90
N PRO A 1076 25.29 -8.76 8.78
CA PRO A 1076 24.79 -9.42 7.57
C PRO A 1076 25.12 -8.58 6.33
N LEU A 1077 25.24 -9.25 5.17
CA LEU A 1077 25.46 -8.56 3.90
C LEU A 1077 24.30 -7.60 3.64
N PRO A 1078 24.56 -6.36 3.20
CA PRO A 1078 23.50 -5.48 2.70
C PRO A 1078 22.72 -6.17 1.58
N LYS A 1079 21.42 -5.88 1.48
CA LYS A 1079 20.53 -6.46 0.47
C LYS A 1079 21.14 -6.29 -0.93
N GLY A 1080 21.08 -7.34 -1.74
CA GLY A 1080 21.58 -7.33 -3.12
C GLY A 1080 23.10 -7.43 -3.30
N LEU A 1081 23.91 -7.35 -2.24
CA LEU A 1081 25.37 -7.49 -2.33
C LEU A 1081 25.83 -8.93 -2.08
N THR A 1082 26.84 -9.34 -2.84
CA THR A 1082 27.59 -10.59 -2.63
C THR A 1082 28.73 -10.41 -1.63
N GLU A 1083 29.22 -11.50 -1.04
CA GLU A 1083 30.44 -11.50 -0.23
C GLU A 1083 31.65 -10.94 -1.01
N TRP A 1084 31.68 -11.17 -2.32
CA TRP A 1084 32.70 -10.65 -3.21
C TRP A 1084 32.62 -9.13 -3.38
N GLU A 1085 31.43 -8.55 -3.48
CA GLU A 1085 31.25 -7.10 -3.57
C GLU A 1085 31.51 -6.40 -2.23
N LEU A 1086 31.26 -7.09 -1.11
CA LEU A 1086 31.76 -6.64 0.18
C LEU A 1086 33.30 -6.65 0.18
N GLY A 1087 33.93 -7.77 -0.18
CA GLY A 1087 35.39 -7.90 -0.19
C GLY A 1087 36.14 -7.11 -1.28
N GLY A 1088 35.45 -6.68 -2.34
CA GLY A 1088 36.03 -6.03 -3.52
C GLY A 1088 35.88 -4.51 -3.54
N GLY A 1089 35.52 -3.90 -2.42
CA GLY A 1089 35.23 -2.47 -2.34
C GLY A 1089 34.80 -1.91 -0.99
N ASN A 1090 34.26 -2.74 -0.08
CA ASN A 1090 33.64 -2.29 1.18
C ASN A 1090 34.36 -2.88 2.41
N THR A 1091 34.76 -2.04 3.36
CA THR A 1091 35.45 -2.51 4.58
C THR A 1091 34.43 -2.99 5.62
N ALA A 1092 34.51 -4.26 6.00
CA ALA A 1092 33.58 -4.90 6.93
C ALA A 1092 33.88 -4.50 8.39
N PRO A 1093 32.88 -4.00 9.15
CA PRO A 1093 33.07 -3.58 10.54
C PRO A 1093 32.82 -4.73 11.52
N LEU A 1094 33.34 -4.61 12.75
CA LEU A 1094 32.94 -5.49 13.85
C LEU A 1094 31.48 -5.24 14.24
N LYS A 1095 30.67 -6.31 14.21
CA LYS A 1095 29.29 -6.31 14.72
C LYS A 1095 29.23 -6.62 16.20
N ARG A 1096 29.87 -7.71 16.62
CA ARG A 1096 29.93 -8.17 18.02
C ARG A 1096 31.03 -9.20 18.21
N TRP A 1097 31.54 -9.29 19.43
CA TRP A 1097 32.47 -10.34 19.83
C TRP A 1097 31.74 -11.65 20.17
N ASP A 1098 32.39 -12.78 19.90
CA ASP A 1098 32.09 -14.05 20.55
C ASP A 1098 33.07 -14.23 21.72
N HIS A 1099 34.34 -14.46 21.39
CA HIS A 1099 35.43 -14.58 22.36
C HIS A 1099 36.81 -14.52 21.68
N THR A 1100 37.85 -14.20 22.44
CA THR A 1100 39.25 -14.35 22.06
C THR A 1100 39.99 -15.23 23.06
N VAL A 1101 40.86 -16.12 22.58
CA VAL A 1101 41.77 -16.94 23.39
C VAL A 1101 43.21 -16.54 23.09
N ILE A 1102 44.00 -16.27 24.13
CA ILE A 1102 45.42 -15.93 24.05
C ILE A 1102 46.24 -16.92 24.87
N GLU A 1103 47.15 -17.63 24.22
CA GLU A 1103 48.02 -18.65 24.82
C GLU A 1103 49.50 -18.25 24.73
N GLY A 1104 50.33 -18.76 25.65
CA GLY A 1104 51.79 -18.54 25.65
C GLY A 1104 52.26 -17.30 26.43
N LEU A 1105 51.37 -16.36 26.76
CA LEU A 1105 51.69 -15.19 27.60
C LEU A 1105 51.60 -15.46 29.10
N THR A 1106 50.79 -16.44 29.52
CA THR A 1106 50.55 -16.80 30.92
C THR A 1106 50.55 -18.31 31.08
N SER A 1107 50.58 -18.80 32.33
CA SER A 1107 50.52 -20.24 32.63
C SER A 1107 49.20 -20.90 32.24
N GLU A 1108 48.12 -20.12 32.14
CA GLU A 1108 46.80 -20.52 31.68
C GLU A 1108 46.37 -19.62 30.50
N PRO A 1109 45.54 -20.10 29.56
CA PRO A 1109 45.01 -19.28 28.48
C PRO A 1109 44.21 -18.08 29.00
N ILE A 1110 44.40 -16.92 28.37
CA ILE A 1110 43.58 -15.73 28.61
C ILE A 1110 42.35 -15.83 27.72
N VAL A 1111 41.14 -15.80 28.29
CA VAL A 1111 39.89 -15.82 27.53
C VAL A 1111 39.17 -14.49 27.73
N LEU A 1112 38.89 -13.80 26.62
CA LEU A 1112 38.23 -12.49 26.61
C LEU A 1112 36.86 -12.60 25.94
N LYS A 1113 35.81 -12.06 26.57
CA LYS A 1113 34.44 -11.97 26.05
C LYS A 1113 33.85 -10.56 26.20
N GLY A 1114 34.43 -9.74 27.06
CA GLY A 1114 34.00 -8.38 27.33
C GLY A 1114 34.12 -7.46 26.12
N TYR A 1115 33.21 -6.49 26.01
CA TYR A 1115 33.24 -5.46 24.98
C TYR A 1115 34.44 -4.51 25.15
N TYR A 1116 34.77 -4.12 26.38
CA TYR A 1116 35.87 -3.18 26.65
C TYR A 1116 37.25 -3.84 26.66
N SER A 1117 37.34 -5.16 26.78
CA SER A 1117 38.63 -5.88 26.80
C SER A 1117 39.20 -6.15 25.41
N GLN A 1118 38.46 -5.85 24.33
CA GLN A 1118 38.80 -6.25 22.96
C GLN A 1118 38.36 -5.19 21.95
N THR A 1119 39.25 -4.69 21.08
CA THR A 1119 38.94 -3.72 20.01
C THR A 1119 39.40 -4.24 18.66
N PHE A 1120 38.59 -4.00 17.62
CA PHE A 1120 38.90 -4.31 16.24
C PHE A 1120 38.93 -3.00 15.44
N ARG A 1121 39.91 -2.84 14.55
CA ARG A 1121 39.96 -1.75 13.58
C ARG A 1121 40.60 -2.24 12.27
N PRO A 1122 39.85 -2.38 11.18
CA PRO A 1122 40.42 -2.72 9.89
C PRO A 1122 40.97 -1.46 9.19
N GLU A 1123 41.98 -1.66 8.35
CA GLU A 1123 42.36 -0.72 7.29
C GLU A 1123 41.49 -0.96 6.04
N HIS A 1124 41.78 -0.21 4.97
CA HIS A 1124 41.04 -0.30 3.70
C HIS A 1124 40.93 -1.75 3.18
N HIS A 1125 39.71 -2.16 2.84
CA HIS A 1125 39.35 -3.51 2.38
C HIS A 1125 39.71 -4.66 3.34
N ASN A 1126 39.90 -4.36 4.64
CA ASN A 1126 40.36 -5.33 5.63
C ASN A 1126 41.66 -6.04 5.21
N ILE A 1127 42.51 -5.39 4.40
CA ILE A 1127 43.82 -5.92 3.97
C ILE A 1127 44.73 -6.06 5.19
N VAL A 1128 44.74 -5.03 6.02
CA VAL A 1128 45.35 -5.04 7.35
C VAL A 1128 44.25 -4.94 8.40
N GLU A 1129 44.33 -5.77 9.44
CA GLU A 1129 43.37 -5.78 10.55
C GLU A 1129 44.11 -5.64 11.89
N HIS A 1130 43.65 -4.70 12.71
CA HIS A 1130 44.18 -4.44 14.04
C HIS A 1130 43.24 -4.98 15.12
N PHE A 1131 43.80 -5.73 16.05
CA PHE A 1131 43.11 -6.25 17.22
C PHE A 1131 43.86 -5.82 18.48
N LEU A 1132 43.24 -5.00 19.32
CA LEU A 1132 43.83 -4.54 20.57
C LEU A 1132 43.09 -5.15 21.76
N PHE A 1133 43.82 -5.87 22.60
CA PHE A 1133 43.28 -6.55 23.78
C PHE A 1133 43.83 -5.94 25.05
N GLU A 1134 42.95 -5.69 26.03
CA GLU A 1134 43.31 -5.23 27.37
C GLU A 1134 42.69 -6.17 28.42
N PRO A 1135 43.36 -7.29 28.77
CA PRO A 1135 42.78 -8.32 29.63
C PRO A 1135 42.28 -7.86 30.99
N ARG A 1136 42.80 -6.76 31.56
CA ARG A 1136 42.33 -6.21 32.85
C ARG A 1136 40.87 -5.76 32.84
N LEU A 1137 40.35 -5.41 31.66
CA LEU A 1137 38.97 -4.98 31.47
C LEU A 1137 38.02 -6.16 31.29
N GLU A 1138 38.52 -7.39 31.30
CA GLU A 1138 37.70 -8.58 31.16
C GLU A 1138 36.96 -8.91 32.46
N PRO A 1139 35.61 -8.96 32.44
CA PRO A 1139 34.84 -9.34 33.61
C PRO A 1139 35.23 -10.74 34.12
N GLY A 1140 35.68 -10.82 35.36
CA GLY A 1140 35.98 -12.10 36.03
C GLY A 1140 37.33 -12.72 35.67
N ILE A 1141 38.25 -11.97 35.07
CA ILE A 1141 39.61 -12.47 34.81
C ILE A 1141 40.37 -12.81 36.10
N SER A 1142 41.17 -13.88 36.07
CA SER A 1142 41.91 -14.36 37.23
C SER A 1142 42.98 -13.34 37.70
N PRO A 1143 43.09 -13.09 39.02
CA PRO A 1143 44.18 -12.29 39.59
C PRO A 1143 45.58 -12.85 39.26
N GLU A 1144 45.72 -14.15 39.12
CA GLU A 1144 46.98 -14.82 38.75
C GLU A 1144 47.40 -14.46 37.31
N ILE A 1145 46.45 -14.43 36.37
CA ILE A 1145 46.70 -13.97 34.99
C ILE A 1145 47.13 -12.50 35.01
N LEU A 1146 46.42 -11.63 35.72
CA LEU A 1146 46.75 -10.21 35.83
C LEU A 1146 48.12 -9.99 36.47
N GLY A 1147 48.45 -10.73 37.53
CA GLY A 1147 49.76 -10.65 38.20
C GLY A 1147 50.90 -11.08 37.28
N GLN A 1148 50.70 -12.11 36.44
CA GLN A 1148 51.68 -12.53 35.44
C GLN A 1148 51.88 -11.47 34.36
N LEU A 1149 50.80 -10.91 33.80
CA LEU A 1149 50.88 -9.84 32.81
C LEU A 1149 51.58 -8.59 33.38
N GLN A 1150 51.26 -8.23 34.62
CA GLN A 1150 51.91 -7.10 35.31
C GLN A 1150 53.40 -7.36 35.54
N SER A 1151 53.80 -8.58 35.93
CA SER A 1151 55.21 -8.95 36.10
C SER A 1151 56.01 -8.87 34.78
N LYS A 1152 55.33 -9.12 33.66
CA LYS A 1152 55.88 -8.98 32.30
C LYS A 1152 55.74 -7.56 31.74
N ARG A 1153 55.19 -6.63 32.52
CA ARG A 1153 54.87 -5.25 32.11
C ARG A 1153 53.98 -5.18 30.86
N ILE A 1154 53.02 -6.10 30.72
CA ILE A 1154 52.09 -6.14 29.59
C ILE A 1154 50.77 -5.51 30.01
N ARG A 1155 50.36 -4.45 29.29
CA ARG A 1155 49.04 -3.83 29.41
C ARG A 1155 48.16 -4.17 28.22
N PHE A 1156 48.62 -3.81 27.03
CA PHE A 1156 47.90 -4.06 25.78
C PHE A 1156 48.60 -5.17 25.01
N ILE A 1157 47.80 -6.01 24.35
CA ILE A 1157 48.26 -7.02 23.39
C ILE A 1157 47.65 -6.65 22.05
N HIS A 1158 48.48 -6.34 21.06
CA HIS A 1158 48.06 -5.89 19.74
C HIS A 1158 48.44 -6.93 18.69
N MET A 1159 47.43 -7.59 18.13
CA MET A 1159 47.59 -8.46 16.98
C MET A 1159 47.34 -7.64 15.71
N ILE A 1160 48.34 -7.58 14.85
CA ILE A 1160 48.29 -6.96 13.52
C ILE A 1160 48.31 -8.10 12.51
N LEU A 1161 47.32 -8.15 11.64
CA LEU A 1161 47.21 -9.13 10.57
C LEU A 1161 47.28 -8.42 9.22
N ASP A 1162 48.32 -8.71 8.44
CA ASP A 1162 48.46 -8.30 7.03
C ASP A 1162 48.20 -9.53 6.15
N LYS A 1163 47.12 -9.46 5.38
CA LYS A 1163 46.65 -10.58 4.54
C LYS A 1163 47.38 -10.68 3.20
N ASP A 1164 47.97 -9.59 2.73
CA ASP A 1164 48.59 -9.55 1.40
C ASP A 1164 50.08 -9.87 1.43
N ASN A 1165 50.72 -9.86 2.61
CA ASN A 1165 52.16 -10.16 2.79
C ASN A 1165 53.06 -9.30 1.87
N THR A 1166 52.60 -8.11 1.46
CA THR A 1166 53.26 -7.26 0.46
C THR A 1166 54.34 -6.34 1.05
N GLY A 1167 54.46 -6.28 2.38
CA GLY A 1167 55.56 -5.64 3.09
C GLY A 1167 55.29 -4.19 3.52
N ALA A 1168 55.99 -3.80 4.59
CA ALA A 1168 55.80 -2.68 5.55
C ALA A 1168 54.92 -2.99 6.78
N ASN A 1169 53.94 -3.89 6.67
CA ASN A 1169 52.96 -4.20 7.74
C ASN A 1169 52.89 -5.69 8.16
N GLU A 1170 54.01 -6.43 8.18
CA GLU A 1170 54.04 -7.87 8.53
C GLU A 1170 53.18 -8.27 9.75
N SER A 1171 52.42 -9.36 9.59
CA SER A 1171 51.58 -9.95 10.64
C SER A 1171 52.39 -10.24 11.91
N ARG A 1172 52.01 -9.64 13.04
CA ARG A 1172 52.78 -9.70 14.29
C ARG A 1172 51.93 -9.50 15.54
N ILE A 1173 52.47 -9.90 16.69
CA ILE A 1173 51.90 -9.63 18.01
C ILE A 1173 52.84 -8.68 18.77
N VAL A 1174 52.33 -7.53 19.19
CA VAL A 1174 53.07 -6.51 19.94
C VAL A 1174 52.45 -6.35 21.32
N ALA A 1175 53.27 -6.32 22.36
CA ALA A 1175 52.83 -6.01 23.72
C ALA A 1175 53.28 -4.59 24.10
N TYR A 1176 52.40 -3.82 24.71
CA TYR A 1176 52.69 -2.46 25.20
C TYR A 1176 52.60 -2.40 26.71
N ASP A 1177 53.43 -1.58 27.35
CA ASP A 1177 53.50 -1.47 28.80
C ASP A 1177 52.60 -0.39 29.39
N PHE A 1178 52.74 -0.16 30.70
CA PHE A 1178 51.94 0.79 31.47
C PHE A 1178 52.46 2.24 31.41
N SER A 1179 53.54 2.53 30.65
CA SER A 1179 54.06 3.88 30.53
C SER A 1179 53.16 4.72 29.61
N GLU A 1180 52.11 5.31 30.18
CA GLU A 1180 51.24 6.23 29.44
C GLU A 1180 51.94 7.54 29.08
N VAL A 1181 53.11 7.83 29.66
CA VAL A 1181 53.97 8.98 29.34
C VAL A 1181 55.45 8.55 29.44
N PRO A 1182 56.32 8.81 28.45
CA PRO A 1182 57.76 8.80 28.63
C PRO A 1182 58.09 10.11 29.33
N THR A 1183 58.61 10.05 30.55
CA THR A 1183 59.08 11.22 31.29
C THR A 1183 60.35 11.86 30.70
N ASP A 1184 60.70 11.63 29.43
CA ASP A 1184 61.84 12.29 28.80
C ASP A 1184 61.70 12.39 27.27
N LEU A 1185 61.56 13.62 26.77
CA LEU A 1185 61.46 13.94 25.34
C LEU A 1185 62.81 13.87 24.59
N ASN A 1186 63.85 13.23 25.15
CA ASN A 1186 65.21 13.23 24.57
C ASN A 1186 66.04 11.94 24.73
N ALA A 1187 65.48 10.81 25.18
CA ALA A 1187 66.26 9.57 25.28
C ALA A 1187 66.05 8.69 24.04
N GLY A 1188 67.11 8.55 23.23
CA GLY A 1188 67.09 8.01 21.88
C GLY A 1188 66.67 6.55 21.73
N PHE A 1189 66.21 6.25 20.52
CA PHE A 1189 66.12 4.91 19.94
C PHE A 1189 67.47 4.19 20.08
N THR A 1190 67.48 3.09 20.82
CA THR A 1190 68.35 1.95 20.52
C THR A 1190 67.46 0.73 20.48
N GLY A 1191 67.31 0.17 19.28
CA GLY A 1191 66.57 -1.07 19.07
C GLY A 1191 67.29 -2.26 19.69
N ASP A 1192 66.49 -3.14 20.25
CA ASP A 1192 66.60 -4.60 20.19
C ASP A 1192 65.18 -5.18 20.34
#